data_AF-A0A5B6VTT6-F1
#
_entry.id   AF-A0A5B6VTT6-F1
#
_cell.length_a   1.000
_cell.length_b   1.000
_cell.length_c   1.000
_cell.angle_alpha   90.00
_cell.angle_beta   90.00
_cell.angle_gamma   90.00
#
_symmetry.space_group_name_H-M   'P 1'
#
loop_
_entity.id
_entity.type
_entity.pdbx_description
1 polymer ?
#
loop_
_entity_poly.entity_id
_entity_poly.type
_entity_poly.pdbx_seq_one_letter_code
_entity_poly.pdbx_strand_id
1 'polypeptide(L)'
;MALKASALCTLSILVILFSPSFATFPNPASVFNSESICKLTPHADFCKSILPSDKFATIFDFGKVSMQQSLLHAHSFLGAIKYFLRLPSTSFLSTIRALQDCQFLAELNVDFLSYTLQRIKSDSLDTFLADDLHALLSAVLTNVQTCIEGLEATPSASSIKNGLLPSVSNGTNFLSVSLALFRHGCVHGFIKSLTGRNHVFSNLVNGRDSPLPLIMSDHDRAVYESASRQKHVRADEEGKDKGVSVSQIVVVNPDGSGNFTTINEAVAAAPNNTGDSNKYFLIYVVAGVYKEYVNIPKKKQNVMMIGDGINKTIITGNRNFVDGSTTFNSATFAVAGKGFVAVNITFRNTAGPSKHQAVAVRNGADMSTFYRCSFEGYQDTLYAHSLRQFYKECDIYGTVDFIFGNAAVVLQNCNIYPRLPMPNQFNTITAQGRTDPNQNTGISIHHCVIRPADDLVSSNGMTKTYLGRPWKEYSRTVYMQSFMDSLIEPSGWSEWAGNFALDTLYYAEYKNMGPGSNTGSRVQWNGHHKDISESEADKFTVSNFIDDDPQRAKRITIIAVCSCLLVAMVIVVAVGVNIDDDDSIEKKDKDNKNSRAYVSKKAIESICKPTDFKKTCEEEIGAEAGNATDTNDLIQAAFKAAMKFVSRAAQNSTTLRNLQKDPRTKKALDICIQLMTYSINELQKSFNKIDRFELPMLHEILADLRIWLSATITNQETCIEGFKNTTTDAGEKMKKALNISMQLSRNGLAIVTELSKGFHELNVEGIQRRRRLLGKKEVTVIGGKPKSDLSSIFSRRLLQANQDTQNGVKADVVVAKDGSGGFNNIKDAINRIPLNATKPFVIYIKEGVYEENLEFGYRMINVMLIGDGKEKTRITGHVNNADGIPTFRTATVAVNGDNFFAKNIGFENSAGAAKLQAVALMVTADFSVFYNCSMDGYQDTLYVHSKRQFYRDCTVTGTIDFVFGDSASIFQNCTFLVRKPLDGQQNAVTAQGRSDVRQPTGIVLQNSRIMAASELVSLKNKYPTYLGRPWGNFSRTIIMETYIDDLVKPDGWAIWDGSWGLSTCFYAEFNNYGPGSNTTSRVKWPGIKNFSMENAVDFTPGSFFIGGDSWIRARNVPYTVGFFKNNVQQKAQ
;
A
#
# COMPACT_ATOMS: atom_id res chain seq x y z
N MET A 1 65.89 28.21 -10.33
CA MET A 1 65.66 27.27 -9.21
C MET A 1 64.32 27.59 -8.60
N ALA A 2 63.38 26.69 -8.37
CA ALA A 2 63.19 25.28 -8.72
C ALA A 2 61.77 25.01 -8.18
N LEU A 3 60.85 24.50 -9.01
CA LEU A 3 60.32 23.12 -8.92
C LEU A 3 59.80 22.78 -7.51
N LYS A 4 58.59 22.29 -7.27
CA LYS A 4 57.63 21.50 -8.06
C LYS A 4 56.37 21.37 -7.19
N ALA A 5 55.22 21.85 -7.66
CA ALA A 5 53.89 21.40 -7.19
C ALA A 5 52.80 21.86 -8.17
N SER A 6 52.90 21.42 -9.43
CA SER A 6 51.83 21.60 -10.43
C SER A 6 51.85 20.43 -11.42
N ALA A 7 51.41 19.25 -10.97
CA ALA A 7 51.19 18.10 -11.85
C ALA A 7 50.17 17.16 -11.22
N LEU A 8 48.91 17.60 -11.15
CA LEU A 8 47.71 16.77 -10.96
C LEU A 8 46.47 17.62 -11.30
N CYS A 9 46.50 18.28 -12.46
CA CYS A 9 45.38 19.06 -13.00
C CYS A 9 44.96 18.58 -14.41
N THR A 10 45.27 17.32 -14.76
CA THR A 10 45.04 16.80 -16.12
C THR A 10 44.42 15.39 -16.14
N LEU A 11 43.59 15.05 -15.14
CA LEU A 11 42.83 13.78 -15.18
C LEU A 11 41.39 13.87 -14.65
N SER A 12 40.72 15.03 -14.85
CA SER A 12 39.29 15.20 -14.50
C SER A 12 38.41 15.75 -15.64
N ILE A 13 38.87 15.69 -16.89
CA ILE A 13 38.14 16.27 -18.06
C ILE A 13 37.60 15.20 -19.03
N LEU A 14 37.59 13.90 -18.67
CA LEU A 14 37.14 12.86 -19.62
C LEU A 14 36.07 11.86 -19.14
N VAL A 15 35.18 12.25 -18.20
CA VAL A 15 33.96 11.45 -17.86
C VAL A 15 32.72 12.34 -17.68
N ILE A 16 32.59 13.42 -18.47
CA ILE A 16 31.33 14.22 -18.59
C ILE A 16 30.62 13.92 -19.93
N LEU A 17 30.97 12.81 -20.58
CA LEU A 17 30.21 12.27 -21.70
C LEU A 17 29.66 10.91 -21.26
N PHE A 18 28.35 10.75 -21.37
CA PHE A 18 27.50 9.63 -20.91
C PHE A 18 26.89 9.76 -19.50
N SER A 19 25.98 10.73 -19.37
CA SER A 19 24.79 10.58 -18.50
C SER A 19 23.63 11.28 -19.22
N PRO A 20 22.49 10.60 -19.50
CA PRO A 20 21.40 11.20 -20.24
C PRO A 20 20.74 12.27 -19.37
N SER A 21 20.72 13.48 -19.91
CA SER A 21 20.10 14.68 -19.34
C SER A 21 18.63 14.45 -18.99
N PHE A 22 18.24 14.69 -17.74
CA PHE A 22 16.88 15.08 -17.43
C PHE A 22 16.67 16.49 -17.99
N ALA A 23 16.10 16.58 -19.19
CA ALA A 23 15.68 17.85 -19.76
C ALA A 23 14.44 18.37 -19.01
N THR A 24 14.60 19.52 -18.34
CA THR A 24 13.49 20.38 -17.95
C THR A 24 12.81 20.92 -19.21
N PHE A 25 11.53 20.63 -19.42
CA PHE A 25 10.75 21.16 -20.56
C PHE A 25 9.83 22.33 -20.13
N PRO A 26 9.60 23.35 -21.00
CA PRO A 26 8.89 24.59 -20.63
C PRO A 26 7.37 24.56 -20.92
N ASN A 27 6.67 25.55 -20.34
CA ASN A 27 5.22 25.81 -20.33
C ASN A 27 4.46 25.65 -21.68
N PRO A 28 3.17 25.25 -21.67
CA PRO A 28 2.33 24.98 -22.85
C PRO A 28 1.89 26.22 -23.66
N ALA A 29 2.25 27.43 -23.22
CA ALA A 29 2.00 28.68 -23.95
C ALA A 29 3.22 29.17 -24.77
N SER A 30 4.28 28.36 -24.87
CA SER A 30 5.45 28.74 -25.67
C SER A 30 5.18 28.52 -27.16
N VAL A 31 5.52 29.51 -27.98
CA VAL A 31 5.58 29.33 -29.44
C VAL A 31 6.65 28.27 -29.70
N PHE A 32 6.22 27.07 -30.07
CA PHE A 32 7.13 25.96 -30.32
C PHE A 32 7.70 26.02 -31.73
N ASN A 33 9.02 25.89 -31.85
CA ASN A 33 9.64 25.53 -33.13
C ASN A 33 9.22 24.08 -33.48
N SER A 34 8.80 23.84 -34.71
CA SER A 34 8.43 22.52 -35.25
C SER A 34 9.47 21.43 -34.94
N GLU A 35 10.75 21.82 -34.86
CA GLU A 35 11.87 20.91 -34.60
C GLU A 35 11.88 20.29 -33.18
N SER A 36 11.37 20.98 -32.16
CA SER A 36 11.34 20.45 -30.79
C SER A 36 10.12 19.55 -30.54
N ILE A 37 8.95 19.89 -31.09
CA ILE A 37 7.72 19.08 -30.99
C ILE A 37 7.91 17.72 -31.65
N CYS A 38 8.55 17.67 -32.81
CA CYS A 38 8.69 16.43 -33.56
C CYS A 38 9.63 15.41 -32.91
N LYS A 39 10.43 15.79 -31.91
CA LYS A 39 11.23 14.84 -31.13
C LYS A 39 10.39 13.96 -30.19
N LEU A 40 9.12 14.29 -29.98
CA LEU A 40 8.21 13.59 -29.06
C LEU A 40 7.55 12.35 -29.70
N THR A 41 7.63 12.23 -31.02
CA THR A 41 7.11 11.10 -31.80
C THR A 41 8.28 10.28 -32.36
N PRO A 42 8.14 8.95 -32.50
CA PRO A 42 9.10 8.15 -33.26
C PRO A 42 9.18 8.55 -34.75
N HIS A 43 8.22 9.33 -35.28
CA HIS A 43 8.19 9.77 -36.67
C HIS A 43 8.52 11.26 -36.83
N ALA A 44 9.68 11.66 -36.31
CA ALA A 44 10.09 13.07 -36.27
C ALA A 44 10.14 13.73 -37.65
N ASP A 45 10.66 13.06 -38.67
CA ASP A 45 10.80 13.65 -40.00
C ASP A 45 9.46 13.81 -40.72
N PHE A 46 8.55 12.85 -40.54
CA PHE A 46 7.18 12.98 -41.03
C PHE A 46 6.47 14.15 -40.34
N CYS A 47 6.59 14.26 -39.02
CA CYS A 47 6.05 15.37 -38.24
C CYS A 47 6.54 16.73 -38.76
N LYS A 48 7.84 16.87 -39.07
CA LYS A 48 8.40 18.10 -39.65
C LYS A 48 7.80 18.40 -41.02
N SER A 49 7.56 17.39 -41.85
CA SER A 49 7.05 17.57 -43.22
C SER A 49 5.60 18.08 -43.28
N ILE A 50 4.81 17.84 -42.23
CA ILE A 50 3.39 18.22 -42.17
C ILE A 50 3.14 19.47 -41.31
N LEU A 51 4.16 19.98 -40.63
CA LEU A 51 4.09 21.18 -39.81
C LEU A 51 4.37 22.44 -40.65
N PRO A 52 3.46 23.43 -40.68
CA PRO A 52 3.74 24.69 -41.36
C PRO A 52 4.86 25.45 -40.64
N SER A 53 5.91 25.83 -41.38
CA SER A 53 7.08 26.56 -40.85
C SER A 53 6.78 28.01 -40.44
N ASP A 54 5.73 28.62 -40.98
CA ASP A 54 5.56 30.08 -40.99
C ASP A 54 4.29 30.60 -40.28
N LYS A 55 3.59 29.77 -39.50
CA LYS A 55 2.41 30.20 -38.72
C LYS A 55 2.57 29.87 -37.24
N PHE A 56 2.35 30.88 -36.39
CA PHE A 56 2.25 30.76 -34.93
C PHE A 56 1.04 29.89 -34.56
N ALA A 57 1.20 28.57 -34.56
CA ALA A 57 0.19 27.59 -34.16
C ALA A 57 0.62 26.88 -32.87
N THR A 58 -0.32 26.62 -31.96
CA THR A 58 -0.03 25.91 -30.71
C THR A 58 0.12 24.40 -30.94
N ILE A 59 0.71 23.68 -29.99
CA ILE A 59 0.75 22.21 -29.99
C ILE A 59 -0.67 21.60 -30.08
N PHE A 60 -1.67 22.31 -29.55
CA PHE A 60 -3.07 21.93 -29.60
C PHE A 60 -3.67 22.13 -30.99
N ASP A 61 -3.43 23.27 -31.65
CA ASP A 61 -3.87 23.51 -33.03
C ASP A 61 -3.31 22.44 -33.97
N PHE A 62 -2.03 22.13 -33.82
CA PHE A 62 -1.41 21.07 -34.60
C PHE A 62 -1.95 19.69 -34.21
N GLY A 63 -2.18 19.42 -32.92
CA GLY A 63 -2.83 18.20 -32.46
C GLY A 63 -4.20 18.01 -33.10
N LYS A 64 -5.02 19.06 -33.15
CA LYS A 64 -6.37 19.03 -33.76
C LYS A 64 -6.28 18.82 -35.26
N VAL A 65 -5.39 19.51 -35.97
CA VAL A 65 -5.18 19.32 -37.41
C VAL A 65 -4.69 17.90 -37.70
N SER A 66 -3.69 17.42 -36.97
CA SER A 66 -3.17 16.05 -37.11
C SER A 66 -4.24 14.99 -36.82
N MET A 67 -5.11 15.24 -35.84
CA MET A 67 -6.21 14.35 -35.50
C MET A 67 -7.35 14.40 -36.54
N GLN A 68 -7.63 15.57 -37.12
CA GLN A 68 -8.53 15.70 -38.27
C GLN A 68 -7.99 14.95 -39.48
N GLN A 69 -6.69 15.08 -39.78
CA GLN A 69 -6.03 14.29 -40.82
C GLN A 69 -6.09 12.80 -40.50
N SER A 70 -5.87 12.41 -39.24
CA SER A 70 -6.02 11.03 -38.79
C SER A 70 -7.44 10.50 -39.03
N LEU A 71 -8.47 11.30 -38.77
CA LEU A 71 -9.87 10.93 -39.05
C LEU A 71 -10.15 10.83 -40.55
N LEU A 72 -9.63 11.77 -41.36
CA LEU A 72 -9.75 11.72 -42.82
C LEU A 72 -9.07 10.47 -43.38
N HIS A 73 -7.88 10.14 -42.89
CA HIS A 73 -7.17 8.92 -43.24
C HIS A 73 -7.91 7.67 -42.76
N ALA A 74 -8.53 7.68 -41.57
CA ALA A 74 -9.34 6.57 -41.09
C ALA A 74 -10.59 6.35 -41.98
N HIS A 75 -11.26 7.41 -42.41
CA HIS A 75 -12.35 7.32 -43.39
C HIS A 75 -11.88 6.81 -44.75
N SER A 76 -10.76 7.33 -45.25
CA SER A 76 -10.14 6.87 -46.50
C SER A 76 -9.76 5.39 -46.43
N PHE A 77 -9.15 4.96 -45.31
CA PHE A 77 -8.76 3.59 -45.06
C PHE A 77 -9.98 2.66 -44.98
N LEU A 78 -11.03 3.06 -44.25
CA LEU A 78 -12.30 2.34 -44.22
C LEU A 78 -12.95 2.25 -45.61
N GLY A 79 -12.90 3.33 -46.39
CA GLY A 79 -13.38 3.38 -47.76
C GLY A 79 -12.62 2.41 -48.66
N ALA A 80 -11.28 2.38 -48.56
CA ALA A 80 -10.43 1.46 -49.29
C ALA A 80 -10.71 0.00 -48.92
N ILE A 81 -10.85 -0.32 -47.64
CA ILE A 81 -11.23 -1.66 -47.17
C ILE A 81 -12.60 -2.05 -47.76
N LYS A 82 -13.60 -1.16 -47.69
CA LYS A 82 -14.93 -1.40 -48.28
C LYS A 82 -14.88 -1.58 -49.79
N TYR A 83 -13.99 -0.88 -50.48
CA TYR A 83 -13.75 -1.05 -51.90
C TYR A 83 -13.16 -2.43 -52.21
N PHE A 84 -12.08 -2.82 -51.52
CA PHE A 84 -11.48 -4.15 -51.70
C PHE A 84 -12.46 -5.28 -51.34
N LEU A 85 -13.30 -5.12 -50.31
CA LEU A 85 -14.34 -6.09 -49.99
C LEU A 85 -15.42 -6.25 -51.07
N ARG A 86 -15.61 -5.24 -51.94
CA ARG A 86 -16.59 -5.27 -53.05
C ARG A 86 -15.98 -5.76 -54.36
N LEU A 87 -14.66 -5.81 -54.47
CA LEU A 87 -14.00 -6.22 -55.71
C LEU A 87 -14.23 -7.72 -55.98
N PRO A 88 -14.62 -8.11 -57.21
CA PRO A 88 -14.75 -9.51 -57.60
C PRO A 88 -13.43 -10.29 -57.50
N SER A 89 -12.29 -9.59 -57.58
CA SER A 89 -10.93 -10.16 -57.46
C SER A 89 -10.57 -10.62 -56.04
N THR A 90 -11.42 -10.33 -55.05
CA THR A 90 -11.23 -10.72 -53.65
C THR A 90 -11.80 -12.12 -53.45
N SER A 91 -11.17 -13.12 -54.06
CA SER A 91 -11.72 -14.49 -54.20
C SER A 91 -11.38 -15.43 -53.05
N PHE A 92 -10.39 -15.11 -52.21
CA PHE A 92 -9.93 -15.99 -51.13
C PHE A 92 -10.63 -15.68 -49.81
N LEU A 93 -11.22 -16.71 -49.19
CA LEU A 93 -11.97 -16.60 -47.95
C LEU A 93 -11.12 -16.05 -46.78
N SER A 94 -9.84 -16.41 -46.70
CA SER A 94 -8.89 -15.86 -45.73
C SER A 94 -8.69 -14.36 -45.90
N THR A 95 -8.52 -13.89 -47.14
CA THR A 95 -8.41 -12.47 -47.48
C THR A 95 -9.69 -11.72 -47.13
N ILE A 96 -10.87 -12.29 -47.40
CA ILE A 96 -12.16 -11.69 -47.02
C ILE A 96 -12.25 -11.56 -45.49
N ARG A 97 -11.90 -12.60 -44.73
CA ARG A 97 -11.93 -12.58 -43.26
C ARG A 97 -10.97 -11.53 -42.67
N ALA A 98 -9.75 -11.44 -43.18
CA ALA A 98 -8.80 -10.42 -42.77
C ALA A 98 -9.32 -9.00 -43.10
N LEU A 99 -9.95 -8.80 -44.26
CA LEU A 99 -10.56 -7.53 -44.61
C LEU A 99 -11.80 -7.20 -43.77
N GLN A 100 -12.58 -8.20 -43.34
CA GLN A 100 -13.69 -8.00 -42.40
C GLN A 100 -13.20 -7.59 -41.01
N ASP A 101 -12.09 -8.16 -40.55
CA ASP A 101 -11.41 -7.71 -39.32
C ASP A 101 -10.98 -6.26 -39.44
N CYS A 102 -10.28 -5.95 -40.53
CA CYS A 102 -9.88 -4.59 -40.87
C CYS A 102 -11.07 -3.64 -40.93
N GLN A 103 -12.19 -4.05 -41.52
CA GLN A 103 -13.40 -3.22 -41.58
C GLN A 103 -13.92 -2.92 -40.17
N PHE A 104 -14.05 -3.94 -39.32
CA PHE A 104 -14.50 -3.76 -37.93
C PHE A 104 -13.58 -2.82 -37.15
N LEU A 105 -12.27 -3.03 -37.25
CA LEU A 105 -11.24 -2.23 -36.60
C LEU A 105 -11.20 -0.79 -37.14
N ALA A 106 -11.35 -0.59 -38.45
CA ALA A 106 -11.42 0.72 -39.07
C ALA A 106 -12.71 1.47 -38.71
N GLU A 107 -13.85 0.78 -38.57
CA GLU A 107 -15.09 1.37 -38.05
C GLU A 107 -14.93 1.81 -36.59
N LEU A 108 -14.27 1.02 -35.74
CA LEU A 108 -13.91 1.45 -34.39
C LEU A 108 -12.98 2.67 -34.42
N ASN A 109 -12.02 2.71 -35.33
CA ASN A 109 -11.11 3.85 -35.45
C ASN A 109 -11.85 5.14 -35.82
N VAL A 110 -12.78 5.06 -36.77
CA VAL A 110 -13.64 6.18 -37.13
C VAL A 110 -14.47 6.63 -35.93
N ASP A 111 -15.09 5.70 -35.19
CA ASP A 111 -15.87 6.02 -33.98
C ASP A 111 -15.00 6.69 -32.90
N PHE A 112 -13.83 6.11 -32.62
CA PHE A 112 -12.90 6.60 -31.60
C PHE A 112 -12.34 7.97 -31.96
N LEU A 113 -11.87 8.17 -33.20
CA LEU A 113 -11.37 9.46 -33.67
C LEU A 113 -12.47 10.52 -33.74
N SER A 114 -13.67 10.13 -34.20
CA SER A 114 -14.83 11.05 -34.23
C SER A 114 -15.23 11.47 -32.82
N TYR A 115 -15.29 10.54 -31.88
CA TYR A 115 -15.58 10.82 -30.49
C TYR A 115 -14.51 11.74 -29.88
N THR A 116 -13.24 11.41 -30.08
CA THR A 116 -12.09 12.22 -29.63
C THR A 116 -12.19 13.64 -30.19
N LEU A 117 -12.41 13.82 -31.49
CA LEU A 117 -12.54 15.14 -32.11
C LEU A 117 -13.77 15.93 -31.66
N GLN A 118 -14.91 15.26 -31.44
CA GLN A 118 -16.13 15.91 -30.94
C GLN A 118 -15.97 16.41 -29.49
N ARG A 119 -15.15 15.72 -28.70
CA ARG A 119 -14.88 16.04 -27.29
C ARG A 119 -13.75 17.05 -27.12
N ILE A 120 -12.83 17.14 -28.08
CA ILE A 120 -11.78 18.16 -28.13
C ILE A 120 -12.35 19.45 -28.72
N LYS A 121 -13.01 20.25 -27.86
CA LYS A 121 -13.61 21.55 -28.22
C LYS A 121 -12.73 22.76 -27.90
N SER A 122 -11.77 22.61 -26.99
CA SER A 122 -10.89 23.66 -26.46
C SER A 122 -9.57 23.07 -25.95
N ASP A 123 -8.58 23.94 -25.74
CA ASP A 123 -7.22 23.62 -25.27
C ASP A 123 -7.15 23.04 -23.84
N SER A 124 -8.27 23.01 -23.11
CA SER A 124 -8.41 22.41 -21.78
C SER A 124 -9.45 21.27 -21.80
N LEU A 125 -9.07 20.12 -21.26
CA LEU A 125 -9.91 18.92 -21.11
C LEU A 125 -10.03 18.55 -19.61
N ASP A 126 -11.03 17.77 -19.25
CA ASP A 126 -11.05 17.13 -17.93
C ASP A 126 -10.08 15.93 -17.92
N THR A 127 -9.41 15.65 -16.80
CA THR A 127 -8.42 14.55 -16.72
C THR A 127 -9.02 13.19 -17.03
N PHE A 128 -10.24 12.88 -16.56
CA PHE A 128 -10.88 11.60 -16.86
C PHE A 128 -11.19 11.48 -18.35
N LEU A 129 -11.70 12.57 -18.94
CA LEU A 129 -11.94 12.62 -20.37
C LEU A 129 -10.63 12.42 -21.15
N ALA A 130 -9.54 13.03 -20.72
CA ALA A 130 -8.26 12.88 -21.39
C ALA A 130 -7.67 11.47 -21.31
N ASP A 131 -7.77 10.79 -20.16
CA ASP A 131 -7.35 9.40 -20.03
C ASP A 131 -8.22 8.48 -20.90
N ASP A 132 -9.53 8.74 -20.95
CA ASP A 132 -10.44 8.06 -21.89
C ASP A 132 -9.97 8.28 -23.34
N LEU A 133 -9.71 9.52 -23.75
CA LEU A 133 -9.26 9.82 -25.11
C LEU A 133 -7.86 9.25 -25.40
N HIS A 134 -6.96 9.20 -24.42
CA HIS A 134 -5.63 8.60 -24.56
C HIS A 134 -5.72 7.09 -24.78
N ALA A 135 -6.59 6.41 -24.03
CA ALA A 135 -6.88 5.00 -24.22
C ALA A 135 -7.48 4.74 -25.60
N LEU A 136 -8.44 5.57 -26.05
CA LEU A 136 -9.03 5.48 -27.39
C LEU A 136 -7.98 5.67 -28.49
N LEU A 137 -7.13 6.69 -28.41
CA LEU A 137 -6.07 6.93 -29.39
C LEU A 137 -5.02 5.83 -29.41
N SER A 138 -4.65 5.32 -28.23
CA SER A 138 -3.76 4.15 -28.13
C SER A 138 -4.40 2.93 -28.81
N ALA A 139 -5.71 2.72 -28.62
CA ALA A 139 -6.45 1.65 -29.29
C ALA A 139 -6.57 1.84 -30.80
N VAL A 140 -6.64 3.08 -31.32
CA VAL A 140 -6.67 3.34 -32.77
C VAL A 140 -5.40 2.81 -33.44
N LEU A 141 -4.22 3.09 -32.87
CA LEU A 141 -2.96 2.53 -33.36
C LEU A 141 -2.95 0.99 -33.28
N THR A 142 -3.39 0.43 -32.15
CA THR A 142 -3.51 -1.03 -31.98
C THR A 142 -4.42 -1.68 -33.03
N ASN A 143 -5.54 -1.04 -33.34
CA ASN A 143 -6.52 -1.53 -34.32
C ASN A 143 -5.93 -1.50 -35.75
N VAL A 144 -5.21 -0.43 -36.11
CA VAL A 144 -4.51 -0.38 -37.40
C VAL A 144 -3.48 -1.50 -37.47
N GLN A 145 -2.63 -1.63 -36.45
CA GLN A 145 -1.59 -2.65 -36.40
C GLN A 145 -2.16 -4.07 -36.52
N THR A 146 -3.22 -4.37 -35.77
CA THR A 146 -3.89 -5.68 -35.80
C THR A 146 -4.48 -5.99 -37.18
N CYS A 147 -5.08 -5.00 -37.84
CA CYS A 147 -5.59 -5.15 -39.20
C CYS A 147 -4.45 -5.50 -40.18
N ILE A 148 -3.33 -4.77 -40.12
CA ILE A 148 -2.20 -5.01 -41.02
C ILE A 148 -1.57 -6.36 -40.78
N GLU A 149 -1.41 -6.79 -39.53
CA GLU A 149 -0.90 -8.13 -39.21
C GLU A 149 -1.81 -9.23 -39.71
N GLY A 150 -3.14 -9.05 -39.62
CA GLY A 150 -4.09 -9.99 -40.19
C GLY A 150 -3.96 -10.14 -41.71
N LEU A 151 -3.69 -9.02 -42.40
CA LEU A 151 -3.42 -9.02 -43.84
C LEU A 151 -2.04 -9.61 -44.16
N GLU A 152 -1.02 -9.35 -43.35
CA GLU A 152 0.34 -9.90 -43.50
C GLU A 152 0.40 -11.40 -43.28
N ALA A 153 -0.36 -11.91 -42.32
CA ALA A 153 -0.52 -13.34 -42.06
C ALA A 153 -1.28 -14.05 -43.18
N THR A 154 -1.82 -13.31 -44.17
CA THR A 154 -2.59 -13.83 -45.30
C THR A 154 -1.84 -13.59 -46.62
N PRO A 155 -1.05 -14.56 -47.13
CA PRO A 155 -0.24 -14.36 -48.34
C PRO A 155 -1.05 -13.91 -49.57
N SER A 156 -2.28 -14.42 -49.72
CA SER A 156 -3.22 -14.05 -50.78
C SER A 156 -3.71 -12.61 -50.72
N ALA A 157 -3.43 -11.88 -49.63
CA ALA A 157 -3.77 -10.47 -49.47
C ALA A 157 -2.62 -9.52 -49.85
N SER A 158 -1.46 -10.02 -50.33
CA SER A 158 -0.28 -9.17 -50.58
C SER A 158 -0.52 -8.01 -51.54
N SER A 159 -1.28 -8.20 -52.62
CA SER A 159 -1.62 -7.12 -53.56
C SER A 159 -2.52 -6.06 -52.94
N ILE A 160 -3.48 -6.50 -52.12
CA ILE A 160 -4.40 -5.64 -51.37
C ILE A 160 -3.65 -4.87 -50.28
N LYS A 161 -2.76 -5.54 -49.54
CA LYS A 161 -1.85 -4.92 -48.58
C LYS A 161 -1.05 -3.80 -49.24
N ASN A 162 -0.44 -4.07 -50.39
CA ASN A 162 0.34 -3.06 -51.13
C ASN A 162 -0.54 -1.89 -51.61
N GLY A 163 -1.79 -2.16 -52.00
CA GLY A 163 -2.76 -1.11 -52.33
C GLY A 163 -3.23 -0.28 -51.13
N LEU A 164 -3.26 -0.86 -49.94
CA LEU A 164 -3.60 -0.18 -48.69
C LEU A 164 -2.39 0.52 -48.04
N LEU A 165 -1.16 0.11 -48.38
CA LEU A 165 0.08 0.56 -47.76
C LEU A 165 0.24 2.10 -47.77
N PRO A 166 -0.07 2.84 -48.86
CA PRO A 166 0.01 4.30 -48.84
C PRO A 166 -0.96 4.94 -47.82
N SER A 167 -2.20 4.43 -47.73
CA SER A 167 -3.20 4.90 -46.77
C SER A 167 -2.81 4.59 -45.32
N VAL A 168 -2.16 3.44 -45.11
CA VAL A 168 -1.73 2.94 -43.81
C VAL A 168 -0.47 3.64 -43.31
N SER A 169 0.54 3.82 -44.16
CA SER A 169 1.82 4.42 -43.78
C SER A 169 1.63 5.87 -43.32
N ASN A 170 0.95 6.68 -44.14
CA ASN A 170 0.68 8.08 -43.76
C ASN A 170 -0.30 8.15 -42.59
N GLY A 171 -1.35 7.31 -42.58
CA GLY A 171 -2.32 7.25 -41.48
C GLY A 171 -1.68 6.89 -40.14
N THR A 172 -0.79 5.90 -40.11
CA THR A 172 -0.09 5.46 -38.87
C THR A 172 0.85 6.54 -38.38
N ASN A 173 1.58 7.21 -39.27
CA ASN A 173 2.43 8.33 -38.89
C ASN A 173 1.61 9.50 -38.33
N PHE A 174 0.49 9.87 -38.97
CA PHE A 174 -0.44 10.89 -38.44
C PHE A 174 -1.00 10.50 -37.08
N LEU A 175 -1.32 9.21 -36.87
CA LEU A 175 -1.83 8.71 -35.59
C LEU A 175 -0.77 8.73 -34.49
N SER A 176 0.47 8.32 -34.78
CA SER A 176 1.58 8.39 -33.83
C SER A 176 1.90 9.85 -33.48
N VAL A 177 1.94 10.73 -34.48
CA VAL A 177 2.09 12.17 -34.26
C VAL A 177 0.93 12.69 -33.40
N SER A 178 -0.32 12.38 -33.76
CA SER A 178 -1.51 12.78 -32.98
C SER A 178 -1.45 12.27 -31.55
N LEU A 179 -1.02 11.03 -31.32
CA LEU A 179 -0.87 10.44 -30.00
C LEU A 179 0.22 11.13 -29.18
N ALA A 180 1.38 11.41 -29.78
CA ALA A 180 2.46 12.15 -29.15
C ALA A 180 2.03 13.58 -28.78
N LEU A 181 1.43 14.30 -29.73
CA LEU A 181 0.90 15.64 -29.49
C LEU A 181 -0.22 15.66 -28.47
N PHE A 182 -1.10 14.67 -28.47
CA PHE A 182 -2.16 14.56 -27.48
C PHE A 182 -1.56 14.35 -26.10
N ARG A 183 -0.65 13.37 -25.96
CA ARG A 183 0.03 13.05 -24.70
C ARG A 183 0.83 14.21 -24.13
N HIS A 184 1.52 14.98 -24.97
CA HIS A 184 2.42 16.03 -24.51
C HIS A 184 1.78 17.43 -24.54
N GLY A 185 0.79 17.66 -25.39
CA GLY A 185 0.12 18.95 -25.60
C GLY A 185 -1.24 19.08 -24.90
N CYS A 186 -2.10 18.05 -24.92
CA CYS A 186 -3.41 18.12 -24.26
C CYS A 186 -3.32 17.75 -22.77
N VAL A 187 -2.36 16.92 -22.34
CA VAL A 187 -2.28 16.39 -20.96
C VAL A 187 -1.86 17.40 -19.89
N HIS A 188 -1.33 18.56 -20.29
CA HIS A 188 -0.75 19.55 -19.37
C HIS A 188 -1.71 20.66 -18.89
N GLY A 189 -2.99 20.66 -19.31
CA GLY A 189 -3.93 21.77 -19.09
C GLY A 189 -5.26 21.42 -18.42
N PHE A 190 -5.31 20.48 -17.47
CA PHE A 190 -6.58 19.90 -17.00
C PHE A 190 -7.21 20.49 -15.73
N ILE A 191 -8.53 20.69 -15.80
CA ILE A 191 -9.45 20.91 -14.67
C ILE A 191 -9.93 19.53 -14.21
N LYS A 192 -9.75 19.17 -12.94
CA LYS A 192 -10.13 17.85 -12.45
C LYS A 192 -11.51 17.81 -11.81
N SER A 193 -12.36 16.98 -12.39
CA SER A 193 -13.62 16.53 -11.81
C SER A 193 -13.40 15.76 -10.50
N LEU A 194 -14.41 15.80 -9.62
CA LEU A 194 -14.43 15.18 -8.30
C LEU A 194 -15.05 13.77 -8.29
N THR A 195 -15.40 13.24 -9.46
CA THR A 195 -16.12 11.97 -9.61
C THR A 195 -15.20 10.93 -10.24
N GLY A 196 -14.71 9.98 -9.44
CA GLY A 196 -13.81 8.94 -9.93
C GLY A 196 -14.53 7.68 -10.35
N ARG A 197 -13.84 6.85 -11.13
CA ARG A 197 -14.38 5.64 -11.74
C ARG A 197 -13.53 4.45 -11.32
N ASN A 198 -14.18 3.44 -10.76
CA ASN A 198 -13.54 2.20 -10.34
C ASN A 198 -14.09 1.04 -11.14
N HIS A 199 -13.23 0.11 -11.55
CA HIS A 199 -13.65 -1.22 -11.98
C HIS A 199 -14.56 -1.86 -10.90
N VAL A 200 -15.66 -2.48 -11.31
CA VAL A 200 -16.77 -2.94 -10.44
C VAL A 200 -16.30 -3.80 -9.25
N PHE A 201 -15.16 -4.49 -9.38
CA PHE A 201 -14.66 -5.44 -8.39
C PHE A 201 -13.26 -5.11 -7.81
N SER A 202 -12.72 -3.92 -8.06
CA SER A 202 -11.42 -3.52 -7.50
C SER A 202 -11.46 -3.45 -5.96
N ASN A 203 -12.59 -3.07 -5.37
CA ASN A 203 -12.79 -2.88 -3.92
C ASN A 203 -13.43 -4.07 -3.16
N LEU A 204 -13.67 -5.22 -3.81
CA LEU A 204 -14.23 -6.39 -3.11
C LEU A 204 -13.15 -7.10 -2.27
N VAL A 205 -13.30 -7.01 -0.94
CA VAL A 205 -12.45 -7.60 0.12
C VAL A 205 -13.01 -8.94 0.65
N ASN A 206 -14.15 -9.38 0.12
CA ASN A 206 -14.88 -10.54 0.66
C ASN A 206 -14.28 -11.89 0.24
N GLY A 207 -14.53 -12.91 1.07
CA GLY A 207 -14.01 -14.28 0.89
C GLY A 207 -14.52 -14.99 -0.37
N ARG A 208 -13.88 -16.13 -0.68
CA ARG A 208 -14.10 -16.94 -1.89
C ARG A 208 -15.56 -17.37 -2.12
N ASP A 209 -16.41 -17.34 -1.08
CA ASP A 209 -17.79 -17.84 -1.12
C ASP A 209 -18.86 -16.76 -0.89
N SER A 210 -18.49 -15.47 -0.87
CA SER A 210 -19.48 -14.40 -0.66
C SER A 210 -20.27 -14.08 -1.95
N PRO A 211 -21.61 -13.97 -1.90
CA PRO A 211 -22.42 -13.59 -3.05
C PRO A 211 -22.10 -12.15 -3.50
N LEU A 212 -22.19 -11.89 -4.80
CA LEU A 212 -21.99 -10.55 -5.36
C LEU A 212 -23.05 -9.58 -4.81
N PRO A 213 -22.68 -8.35 -4.43
CA PRO A 213 -23.64 -7.36 -3.93
C PRO A 213 -24.44 -6.75 -5.08
N LEU A 214 -25.41 -7.48 -5.64
CA LEU A 214 -26.26 -7.01 -6.75
C LEU A 214 -27.50 -6.28 -6.23
N ILE A 215 -27.80 -5.12 -6.81
CA ILE A 215 -29.00 -4.31 -6.55
C ILE A 215 -29.94 -4.46 -7.74
N MET A 216 -31.09 -5.10 -7.52
CA MET A 216 -32.09 -5.38 -8.55
C MET A 216 -33.50 -5.32 -7.96
N SER A 217 -34.52 -5.28 -8.83
CA SER A 217 -35.93 -5.34 -8.43
C SER A 217 -36.24 -6.66 -7.70
N ASP A 218 -37.30 -6.71 -6.89
CA ASP A 218 -37.68 -7.95 -6.20
C ASP A 218 -38.08 -9.06 -7.18
N HIS A 219 -38.63 -8.69 -8.35
CA HIS A 219 -38.91 -9.63 -9.43
C HIS A 219 -37.63 -10.23 -10.00
N ASP A 220 -36.67 -9.38 -10.41
CA ASP A 220 -35.39 -9.84 -10.95
C ASP A 220 -34.60 -10.65 -9.92
N ARG A 221 -34.71 -10.29 -8.63
CA ARG A 221 -34.08 -11.05 -7.54
C ARG A 221 -34.65 -12.46 -7.44
N ALA A 222 -35.98 -12.61 -7.51
CA ALA A 222 -36.61 -13.93 -7.50
C ALA A 222 -36.16 -14.77 -8.70
N VAL A 223 -36.02 -14.17 -9.88
CA VAL A 223 -35.48 -14.84 -11.08
C VAL A 223 -34.04 -15.27 -10.86
N TYR A 224 -33.18 -14.38 -10.33
CA TYR A 224 -31.77 -14.68 -10.03
C TYR A 224 -31.61 -15.81 -8.99
N GLU A 225 -32.37 -15.76 -7.89
CA GLU A 225 -32.33 -16.78 -6.84
C GLU A 225 -32.83 -18.14 -7.35
N SER A 226 -33.86 -18.14 -8.19
CA SER A 226 -34.40 -19.34 -8.83
C SER A 226 -33.37 -19.97 -9.78
N ALA A 227 -32.75 -19.17 -10.64
CA ALA A 227 -31.78 -19.65 -11.62
C ALA A 227 -30.47 -20.13 -10.96
N SER A 228 -29.96 -19.39 -9.98
CA SER A 228 -28.68 -19.69 -9.31
C SER A 228 -28.75 -20.79 -8.25
N ARG A 229 -29.98 -21.15 -7.81
CA ARG A 229 -30.22 -22.06 -6.67
C ARG A 229 -29.52 -21.61 -5.39
N GLN A 230 -29.17 -20.33 -5.29
CA GLN A 230 -28.56 -19.70 -4.12
C GLN A 230 -29.51 -18.61 -3.58
N LYS A 231 -29.67 -18.56 -2.25
CA LYS A 231 -30.39 -17.46 -1.62
C LYS A 231 -29.51 -16.22 -1.66
N HIS A 232 -29.93 -15.20 -2.41
CA HIS A 232 -29.26 -13.91 -2.44
C HIS A 232 -29.45 -13.24 -1.07
N VAL A 233 -28.35 -12.87 -0.41
CA VAL A 233 -28.43 -12.13 0.85
C VAL A 233 -28.95 -10.73 0.50
N ARG A 234 -30.06 -10.29 1.12
CA ARG A 234 -30.57 -8.92 0.94
C ARG A 234 -29.42 -7.95 1.18
N ALA A 235 -29.17 -7.06 0.23
CA ALA A 235 -28.40 -5.86 0.53
C ALA A 235 -29.17 -5.15 1.65
N ASP A 236 -28.56 -5.09 2.84
CA ASP A 236 -29.09 -4.34 3.97
C ASP A 236 -29.38 -2.89 3.54
N GLU A 237 -30.25 -2.16 4.23
CA GLU A 237 -30.57 -0.76 3.87
C GLU A 237 -29.33 0.16 3.80
N GLU A 238 -28.23 -0.19 4.48
CA GLU A 238 -26.90 0.45 4.39
C GLU A 238 -26.09 0.08 3.11
N GLY A 239 -26.52 -0.92 2.35
CA GLY A 239 -25.86 -1.47 1.15
C GLY A 239 -26.48 -1.04 -0.19
N LYS A 240 -27.52 -0.21 -0.18
CA LYS A 240 -28.14 0.33 -1.41
C LYS A 240 -27.21 1.25 -2.21
N ASP A 241 -26.17 1.83 -1.58
CA ASP A 241 -25.22 2.74 -2.23
C ASP A 241 -23.86 2.10 -2.59
N LYS A 242 -23.65 0.81 -2.32
CA LYS A 242 -22.37 0.10 -2.58
C LYS A 242 -22.48 -1.16 -3.44
N GLY A 243 -23.68 -1.51 -3.91
CA GLY A 243 -23.91 -2.67 -4.77
C GLY A 243 -23.96 -2.33 -6.25
N VAL A 244 -23.84 -3.36 -7.10
CA VAL A 244 -23.89 -3.22 -8.56
C VAL A 244 -25.34 -3.19 -9.02
N SER A 245 -25.77 -2.07 -9.60
CA SER A 245 -27.15 -1.92 -10.07
C SER A 245 -27.39 -2.74 -11.34
N VAL A 246 -28.46 -3.55 -11.33
CA VAL A 246 -28.93 -4.34 -12.45
C VAL A 246 -30.28 -3.78 -12.90
N SER A 247 -30.41 -3.46 -14.17
CA SER A 247 -31.65 -2.91 -14.74
C SER A 247 -32.66 -4.00 -15.11
N GLN A 248 -32.16 -5.15 -15.56
CA GLN A 248 -32.97 -6.29 -15.99
C GLN A 248 -32.11 -7.55 -15.97
N ILE A 249 -32.73 -8.69 -15.67
CA ILE A 249 -32.12 -10.02 -15.79
C ILE A 249 -32.81 -10.85 -16.89
N VAL A 250 -32.00 -11.64 -17.60
CA VAL A 250 -32.48 -12.75 -18.44
C VAL A 250 -31.68 -14.01 -18.15
N VAL A 251 -32.32 -15.17 -18.24
CA VAL A 251 -31.72 -16.48 -17.98
C VAL A 251 -31.56 -17.24 -19.29
N VAL A 252 -30.37 -17.78 -19.52
CA VAL A 252 -30.07 -18.70 -20.62
C VAL A 252 -30.04 -20.11 -20.08
N ASN A 253 -30.98 -20.95 -20.51
CA ASN A 253 -31.00 -22.38 -20.19
C ASN A 253 -31.25 -23.22 -21.45
N PRO A 254 -30.31 -24.09 -21.87
CA PRO A 254 -30.44 -24.95 -23.05
C PRO A 254 -31.64 -25.89 -23.03
N ASP A 255 -32.18 -26.22 -21.85
CA ASP A 255 -33.37 -27.09 -21.72
C ASP A 255 -34.70 -26.39 -22.04
N GLY A 256 -34.67 -25.07 -22.31
CA GLY A 256 -35.85 -24.27 -22.61
C GLY A 256 -36.58 -23.69 -21.39
N SER A 257 -36.11 -23.94 -20.17
CA SER A 257 -36.71 -23.40 -18.94
C SER A 257 -36.32 -21.95 -18.63
N GLY A 258 -35.39 -21.37 -19.40
CA GLY A 258 -34.94 -19.99 -19.28
C GLY A 258 -35.69 -19.04 -20.20
N ASN A 259 -35.26 -17.77 -20.24
CA ASN A 259 -35.76 -16.81 -21.23
C ASN A 259 -35.26 -17.13 -22.65
N PHE A 260 -34.04 -17.66 -22.75
CA PHE A 260 -33.38 -18.02 -24.01
C PHE A 260 -32.71 -19.38 -23.89
N THR A 261 -32.50 -20.03 -25.03
CA THR A 261 -31.78 -21.33 -25.07
C THR A 261 -30.31 -21.16 -25.41
N THR A 262 -29.95 -20.03 -26.04
CA THR A 262 -28.58 -19.71 -26.45
C THR A 262 -28.11 -18.38 -25.88
N ILE A 263 -26.80 -18.22 -25.74
CA ILE A 263 -26.20 -16.98 -25.23
C ILE A 263 -26.34 -15.86 -26.25
N ASN A 264 -26.23 -16.16 -27.54
CA ASN A 264 -26.36 -15.16 -28.60
C ASN A 264 -27.76 -14.52 -28.64
N GLU A 265 -28.83 -15.28 -28.36
CA GLU A 265 -30.19 -14.73 -28.25
C GLU A 265 -30.30 -13.73 -27.09
N ALA A 266 -29.74 -14.06 -25.91
CA ALA A 266 -29.74 -13.16 -24.77
C ALA A 266 -28.94 -11.87 -25.02
N VAL A 267 -27.79 -11.97 -25.70
CA VAL A 267 -27.00 -10.80 -26.12
C VAL A 267 -27.77 -9.96 -27.16
N ALA A 268 -28.46 -10.60 -28.10
CA ALA A 268 -29.30 -9.91 -29.07
C ALA A 268 -30.45 -9.14 -28.39
N ALA A 269 -31.06 -9.73 -27.37
CA ALA A 269 -32.13 -9.12 -26.58
C ALA A 269 -31.67 -7.98 -25.66
N ALA A 270 -30.41 -7.96 -25.24
CA ALA A 270 -29.88 -6.86 -24.42
C ALA A 270 -30.07 -5.50 -25.12
N PRO A 271 -30.42 -4.42 -24.40
CA PRO A 271 -30.61 -3.11 -25.01
C PRO A 271 -29.31 -2.59 -25.67
N ASN A 272 -29.46 -1.93 -26.82
CA ASN A 272 -28.36 -1.16 -27.41
C ASN A 272 -28.23 0.17 -26.66
N ASN A 273 -27.00 0.55 -26.29
CA ASN A 273 -26.66 1.83 -25.68
C ASN A 273 -27.59 2.16 -24.51
N THR A 274 -27.43 1.48 -23.37
CA THR A 274 -28.19 1.68 -22.11
C THR A 274 -28.13 3.10 -21.52
N GLY A 275 -27.62 4.09 -22.26
CA GLY A 275 -27.36 5.47 -21.84
C GLY A 275 -26.22 5.56 -20.82
N ASP A 276 -26.04 6.76 -20.23
CA ASP A 276 -25.21 7.02 -19.04
C ASP A 276 -25.78 6.36 -17.76
N SER A 277 -26.53 5.26 -17.88
CA SER A 277 -27.02 4.54 -16.71
C SER A 277 -25.89 3.67 -16.15
N ASN A 278 -25.55 3.89 -14.87
CA ASN A 278 -24.65 3.03 -14.09
C ASN A 278 -25.27 1.65 -13.77
N LYS A 279 -26.11 1.12 -14.68
CA LYS A 279 -26.90 -0.10 -14.50
C LYS A 279 -26.50 -1.15 -15.54
N TYR A 280 -26.51 -2.41 -15.12
CA TYR A 280 -26.15 -3.56 -15.92
C TYR A 280 -27.37 -4.32 -16.45
N PHE A 281 -27.31 -4.74 -17.70
CA PHE A 281 -28.19 -5.82 -18.21
C PHE A 281 -27.54 -7.16 -17.88
N LEU A 282 -28.18 -7.96 -17.00
CA LEU A 282 -27.63 -9.20 -16.49
C LEU A 282 -28.12 -10.41 -17.31
N ILE A 283 -27.17 -11.16 -17.87
CA ILE A 283 -27.38 -12.46 -18.50
C ILE A 283 -26.89 -13.54 -17.53
N TYR A 284 -27.82 -14.30 -16.95
CA TYR A 284 -27.49 -15.47 -16.15
C TYR A 284 -27.40 -16.71 -17.05
N VAL A 285 -26.26 -17.39 -17.04
CA VAL A 285 -26.00 -18.56 -17.88
C VAL A 285 -25.87 -19.79 -16.99
N VAL A 286 -26.87 -20.68 -17.03
CA VAL A 286 -26.87 -21.85 -16.15
C VAL A 286 -25.74 -22.83 -16.48
N ALA A 287 -25.50 -23.82 -15.62
CA ALA A 287 -24.52 -24.86 -15.84
C ALA A 287 -24.81 -25.62 -17.14
N GLY A 288 -23.78 -25.81 -17.95
CA GLY A 288 -23.91 -26.40 -19.27
C GLY A 288 -22.69 -26.14 -20.14
N VAL A 289 -22.62 -26.86 -21.27
CA VAL A 289 -21.60 -26.66 -22.30
C VAL A 289 -22.25 -26.00 -23.51
N TYR A 290 -21.92 -24.72 -23.72
CA TYR A 290 -22.44 -23.87 -24.78
C TYR A 290 -21.44 -23.85 -25.93
N LYS A 291 -21.75 -24.58 -26.99
CA LYS A 291 -20.94 -24.62 -28.22
C LYS A 291 -21.31 -23.45 -29.13
N GLU A 292 -20.91 -22.25 -28.72
CA GLU A 292 -21.28 -21.01 -29.38
C GLU A 292 -20.07 -20.09 -29.56
N TYR A 293 -20.05 -19.35 -30.67
CA TYR A 293 -19.18 -18.20 -30.84
C TYR A 293 -19.98 -16.97 -30.43
N VAL A 294 -19.60 -16.34 -29.32
CA VAL A 294 -20.36 -15.22 -28.75
C VAL A 294 -19.60 -13.92 -28.96
N ASN A 295 -20.30 -12.91 -29.43
CA ASN A 295 -19.76 -11.57 -29.63
C ASN A 295 -20.62 -10.56 -28.86
N ILE A 296 -19.99 -9.76 -27.98
CA ILE A 296 -20.59 -8.61 -27.31
C ILE A 296 -20.23 -7.36 -28.14
N PRO A 297 -21.08 -6.92 -29.08
CA PRO A 297 -20.73 -5.85 -29.99
C PRO A 297 -20.65 -4.50 -29.28
N LYS A 298 -19.94 -3.53 -29.89
CA LYS A 298 -19.66 -2.19 -29.33
C LYS A 298 -20.89 -1.40 -28.82
N LYS A 299 -22.08 -1.68 -29.37
CA LYS A 299 -23.36 -1.06 -28.98
C LYS A 299 -23.98 -1.67 -27.72
N LYS A 300 -23.51 -2.83 -27.26
CA LYS A 300 -24.04 -3.54 -26.09
C LYS A 300 -23.16 -3.21 -24.88
N GLN A 301 -23.37 -2.01 -24.34
CA GLN A 301 -22.61 -1.50 -23.19
C GLN A 301 -23.21 -2.01 -21.87
N ASN A 302 -22.40 -2.11 -20.83
CA ASN A 302 -22.80 -2.51 -19.46
C ASN A 302 -23.56 -3.86 -19.42
N VAL A 303 -23.12 -4.84 -20.21
CA VAL A 303 -23.64 -6.22 -20.11
C VAL A 303 -22.86 -6.97 -19.04
N MET A 304 -23.57 -7.55 -18.08
CA MET A 304 -23.01 -8.45 -17.07
C MET A 304 -23.43 -9.88 -17.38
N MET A 305 -22.49 -10.82 -17.36
CA MET A 305 -22.74 -12.24 -17.56
C MET A 305 -22.27 -13.04 -16.35
N ILE A 306 -23.15 -13.82 -15.74
CA ILE A 306 -22.84 -14.64 -14.56
C ILE A 306 -23.14 -16.10 -14.87
N GLY A 307 -22.17 -16.99 -14.61
CA GLY A 307 -22.33 -18.43 -14.68
C GLY A 307 -22.44 -19.11 -13.32
N ASP A 308 -22.74 -20.42 -13.32
CA ASP A 308 -22.85 -21.25 -12.10
C ASP A 308 -21.49 -21.60 -11.47
N GLY A 309 -20.37 -21.29 -12.13
CA GLY A 309 -19.01 -21.55 -11.65
C GLY A 309 -18.05 -21.99 -12.75
N ILE A 310 -16.75 -21.80 -12.48
CA ILE A 310 -15.67 -22.43 -13.25
C ILE A 310 -15.94 -23.93 -13.35
N ASN A 311 -15.75 -24.50 -14.55
CA ASN A 311 -16.03 -25.90 -14.91
C ASN A 311 -17.50 -26.33 -14.87
N LYS A 312 -18.45 -25.44 -14.58
CA LYS A 312 -19.89 -25.72 -14.62
C LYS A 312 -20.55 -25.07 -15.83
N THR A 313 -20.33 -23.77 -16.01
CA THR A 313 -20.80 -23.02 -17.18
C THR A 313 -19.62 -22.82 -18.13
N ILE A 314 -19.64 -23.51 -19.27
CA ILE A 314 -18.53 -23.58 -20.22
C ILE A 314 -18.99 -23.06 -21.58
N ILE A 315 -18.39 -21.98 -22.06
CA ILE A 315 -18.57 -21.48 -23.44
C ILE A 315 -17.38 -21.97 -24.26
N THR A 316 -17.65 -22.72 -25.33
CA THR A 316 -16.59 -23.40 -26.07
C THR A 316 -16.69 -23.31 -27.58
N GLY A 317 -15.53 -23.12 -28.21
CA GLY A 317 -15.33 -23.11 -29.66
C GLY A 317 -13.99 -23.77 -30.03
N ASN A 318 -13.67 -23.74 -31.32
CA ASN A 318 -12.47 -24.36 -31.88
C ASN A 318 -11.93 -23.67 -33.15
N ARG A 319 -12.37 -22.45 -33.45
CA ARG A 319 -11.79 -21.66 -34.56
C ARG A 319 -10.31 -21.41 -34.29
N ASN A 320 -9.52 -21.47 -35.34
CA ASN A 320 -8.07 -21.37 -35.27
C ASN A 320 -7.48 -20.94 -36.62
N PHE A 321 -6.21 -20.56 -36.58
CA PHE A 321 -5.48 -20.08 -37.75
C PHE A 321 -5.36 -21.13 -38.87
N VAL A 322 -4.97 -22.36 -38.53
CA VAL A 322 -4.75 -23.44 -39.51
C VAL A 322 -5.99 -23.74 -40.34
N ASP A 323 -7.17 -23.69 -39.73
CA ASP A 323 -8.45 -23.95 -40.39
C ASP A 323 -9.04 -22.69 -41.08
N GLY A 324 -8.22 -21.66 -41.27
CA GLY A 324 -8.51 -20.49 -42.09
C GLY A 324 -9.19 -19.33 -41.37
N SER A 325 -9.26 -19.35 -40.04
CA SER A 325 -9.62 -18.14 -39.26
C SER A 325 -8.42 -17.20 -39.20
N THR A 326 -8.67 -15.92 -39.02
CA THR A 326 -7.62 -15.03 -38.49
C THR A 326 -7.49 -15.26 -36.99
N THR A 327 -6.36 -14.86 -36.39
CA THR A 327 -6.21 -14.84 -34.92
C THR A 327 -7.33 -14.01 -34.28
N PHE A 328 -7.64 -12.83 -34.85
CA PHE A 328 -8.69 -11.94 -34.34
C PHE A 328 -10.09 -12.58 -34.30
N ASN A 329 -10.49 -13.29 -35.36
CA ASN A 329 -11.79 -13.97 -35.45
C ASN A 329 -11.81 -15.40 -34.90
N SER A 330 -10.67 -15.91 -34.42
CA SER A 330 -10.59 -17.24 -33.81
C SER A 330 -11.23 -17.30 -32.42
N ALA A 331 -11.51 -16.12 -31.81
CA ALA A 331 -12.07 -15.98 -30.48
C ALA A 331 -13.39 -16.76 -30.33
N THR A 332 -13.44 -17.64 -29.32
CA THR A 332 -14.70 -18.26 -28.87
C THR A 332 -15.64 -17.21 -28.28
N PHE A 333 -15.09 -16.29 -27.49
CA PHE A 333 -15.82 -15.18 -26.90
C PHE A 333 -15.12 -13.86 -27.23
N ALA A 334 -15.83 -12.94 -27.86
CA ALA A 334 -15.32 -11.64 -28.26
C ALA A 334 -16.07 -10.50 -27.57
N VAL A 335 -15.34 -9.54 -27.02
CA VAL A 335 -15.92 -8.40 -26.29
C VAL A 335 -15.44 -7.09 -26.89
N ALA A 336 -16.40 -6.25 -27.30
CA ALA A 336 -16.17 -4.87 -27.75
C ALA A 336 -17.08 -3.84 -27.05
N GLY A 337 -18.12 -4.29 -26.33
CA GLY A 337 -19.01 -3.42 -25.56
C GLY A 337 -18.37 -2.90 -24.27
N LYS A 338 -18.29 -1.57 -24.13
CA LYS A 338 -17.75 -0.90 -22.92
C LYS A 338 -18.44 -1.39 -21.65
N GLY A 339 -17.67 -1.54 -20.58
CA GLY A 339 -18.18 -1.90 -19.25
C GLY A 339 -18.63 -3.35 -19.12
N PHE A 340 -18.18 -4.24 -20.01
CA PHE A 340 -18.57 -5.66 -19.93
C PHE A 340 -18.04 -6.33 -18.66
N VAL A 341 -18.86 -7.17 -18.04
CA VAL A 341 -18.50 -7.97 -16.86
C VAL A 341 -18.80 -9.44 -17.08
N ALA A 342 -17.85 -10.33 -16.77
CA ALA A 342 -18.08 -11.77 -16.68
C ALA A 342 -17.68 -12.31 -15.30
N VAL A 343 -18.51 -13.20 -14.74
CA VAL A 343 -18.26 -13.84 -13.44
C VAL A 343 -18.57 -15.34 -13.51
N ASN A 344 -17.70 -16.18 -12.92
CA ASN A 344 -17.96 -17.61 -12.70
C ASN A 344 -18.21 -18.41 -14.01
N ILE A 345 -17.47 -18.11 -15.09
CA ILE A 345 -17.61 -18.77 -16.40
C ILE A 345 -16.25 -19.31 -16.87
N THR A 346 -16.26 -20.49 -17.51
CA THR A 346 -15.13 -21.01 -18.28
C THR A 346 -15.30 -20.66 -19.77
N PHE A 347 -14.28 -20.03 -20.36
CA PHE A 347 -14.18 -19.77 -21.79
C PHE A 347 -13.08 -20.66 -22.38
N ARG A 348 -13.42 -21.48 -23.37
CA ARG A 348 -12.52 -22.54 -23.87
C ARG A 348 -12.42 -22.57 -25.38
N ASN A 349 -11.20 -22.51 -25.90
CA ASN A 349 -10.90 -22.89 -27.28
C ASN A 349 -10.25 -24.29 -27.31
N THR A 350 -10.88 -25.22 -28.03
CA THR A 350 -10.51 -26.64 -28.06
C THR A 350 -9.68 -27.04 -29.29
N ALA A 351 -9.22 -26.09 -30.10
CA ALA A 351 -8.50 -26.38 -31.35
C ALA A 351 -7.24 -27.25 -31.16
N GLY A 352 -6.51 -27.06 -30.05
CA GLY A 352 -5.27 -27.80 -29.78
C GLY A 352 -4.00 -27.08 -30.26
N PRO A 353 -2.81 -27.51 -29.81
CA PRO A 353 -1.57 -26.79 -30.07
C PRO A 353 -1.09 -26.94 -31.53
N SER A 354 -1.51 -28.01 -32.23
CA SER A 354 -1.22 -28.21 -33.66
C SER A 354 -2.02 -27.29 -34.60
N LYS A 355 -2.96 -26.52 -34.05
CA LYS A 355 -3.79 -25.57 -34.79
C LYS A 355 -3.29 -24.13 -34.72
N HIS A 356 -2.13 -23.93 -34.08
CA HIS A 356 -1.51 -22.62 -33.86
C HIS A 356 -2.47 -21.65 -33.16
N GLN A 357 -2.53 -20.38 -33.58
CA GLN A 357 -3.29 -19.33 -32.90
C GLN A 357 -4.79 -19.69 -32.80
N ALA A 358 -5.31 -19.77 -31.58
CA ALA A 358 -6.69 -20.16 -31.30
C ALA A 358 -7.21 -19.52 -30.01
N VAL A 359 -7.86 -18.36 -30.17
CA VAL A 359 -8.23 -17.50 -29.04
C VAL A 359 -9.45 -18.06 -28.28
N ALA A 360 -9.36 -18.14 -26.95
CA ALA A 360 -10.52 -18.42 -26.10
C ALA A 360 -11.33 -17.14 -25.90
N VAL A 361 -10.66 -16.06 -25.45
CA VAL A 361 -11.29 -14.75 -25.25
C VAL A 361 -10.50 -13.66 -25.91
N ARG A 362 -11.17 -12.86 -26.75
CA ARG A 362 -10.66 -11.57 -27.23
C ARG A 362 -11.40 -10.44 -26.53
N ASN A 363 -10.66 -9.61 -25.83
CA ASN A 363 -11.22 -8.44 -25.15
C ASN A 363 -10.64 -7.16 -25.74
N GLY A 364 -11.49 -6.34 -26.33
CA GLY A 364 -11.19 -4.99 -26.81
C GLY A 364 -12.20 -3.98 -26.27
N ALA A 365 -12.77 -4.26 -25.10
CA ALA A 365 -13.73 -3.39 -24.43
C ALA A 365 -13.07 -2.61 -23.29
N ASP A 366 -13.32 -1.31 -23.27
CA ASP A 366 -12.89 -0.44 -22.18
C ASP A 366 -13.67 -0.68 -20.90
N MET A 367 -13.00 -0.54 -19.76
CA MET A 367 -13.56 -0.75 -18.42
C MET A 367 -14.16 -2.16 -18.22
N SER A 368 -13.63 -3.16 -18.91
CA SER A 368 -14.12 -4.54 -18.83
C SER A 368 -13.50 -5.31 -17.65
N THR A 369 -14.28 -6.21 -17.06
CA THR A 369 -13.85 -6.98 -15.87
C THR A 369 -14.20 -8.46 -15.97
N PHE A 370 -13.25 -9.33 -15.66
CA PHE A 370 -13.46 -10.78 -15.50
C PHE A 370 -13.13 -11.18 -14.05
N TYR A 371 -14.08 -11.81 -13.36
CA TYR A 371 -13.92 -12.21 -11.97
C TYR A 371 -14.22 -13.70 -11.80
N ARG A 372 -13.27 -14.47 -11.27
CA ARG A 372 -13.44 -15.93 -11.09
C ARG A 372 -13.85 -16.64 -12.38
N CYS A 373 -13.21 -16.28 -13.48
CA CYS A 373 -13.38 -16.94 -14.76
C CYS A 373 -12.20 -17.87 -15.05
N SER A 374 -12.40 -18.84 -15.94
CA SER A 374 -11.31 -19.64 -16.48
C SER A 374 -11.16 -19.40 -17.98
N PHE A 375 -9.91 -19.29 -18.44
CA PHE A 375 -9.54 -19.11 -19.84
C PHE A 375 -8.68 -20.30 -20.26
N GLU A 376 -9.21 -21.13 -21.14
CA GLU A 376 -8.62 -22.41 -21.47
C GLU A 376 -8.31 -22.52 -22.97
N GLY A 377 -7.03 -22.69 -23.29
CA GLY A 377 -6.55 -22.82 -24.67
C GLY A 377 -5.13 -23.38 -24.71
N TYR A 378 -4.45 -23.13 -25.84
CA TYR A 378 -3.04 -23.46 -26.04
C TYR A 378 -2.28 -22.20 -26.47
N GLN A 379 -2.10 -21.97 -27.76
CA GLN A 379 -1.47 -20.76 -28.27
C GLN A 379 -2.51 -19.63 -28.34
N ASP A 380 -2.14 -18.43 -27.90
CA ASP A 380 -2.96 -17.23 -27.98
C ASP A 380 -4.29 -17.30 -27.17
N THR A 381 -4.30 -17.96 -25.99
CA THR A 381 -5.54 -18.19 -25.20
C THR A 381 -6.32 -16.89 -24.89
N LEU A 382 -5.66 -15.91 -24.28
CA LEU A 382 -6.26 -14.65 -23.83
C LEU A 382 -5.69 -13.49 -24.64
N TYR A 383 -6.51 -12.96 -25.55
CA TYR A 383 -6.17 -11.79 -26.34
C TYR A 383 -6.68 -10.51 -25.68
N ALA A 384 -5.85 -9.94 -24.80
CA ALA A 384 -6.04 -8.62 -24.19
C ALA A 384 -5.71 -7.53 -25.22
N HIS A 385 -6.59 -7.40 -26.22
CA HIS A 385 -6.34 -6.69 -27.47
C HIS A 385 -6.08 -5.18 -27.26
N SER A 386 -7.03 -4.44 -26.67
CA SER A 386 -6.93 -2.97 -26.52
C SER A 386 -7.76 -2.44 -25.35
N LEU A 387 -7.55 -1.16 -24.99
CA LEU A 387 -8.27 -0.43 -23.92
C LEU A 387 -7.98 -0.99 -22.52
N ARG A 388 -8.71 -0.52 -21.49
CA ARG A 388 -8.46 -0.84 -20.07
C ARG A 388 -9.24 -2.07 -19.61
N GLN A 389 -8.56 -3.01 -18.97
CA GLN A 389 -9.10 -4.32 -18.63
C GLN A 389 -8.62 -4.83 -17.27
N PHE A 390 -9.51 -5.49 -16.51
CA PHE A 390 -9.17 -6.05 -15.20
C PHE A 390 -9.56 -7.53 -15.07
N TYR A 391 -8.62 -8.37 -14.62
CA TYR A 391 -8.82 -9.80 -14.40
C TYR A 391 -8.48 -10.13 -12.95
N LYS A 392 -9.43 -10.66 -12.18
CA LYS A 392 -9.25 -10.94 -10.74
C LYS A 392 -9.68 -12.36 -10.39
N GLU A 393 -8.85 -13.07 -9.63
CA GLU A 393 -9.12 -14.46 -9.18
C GLU A 393 -9.43 -15.44 -10.33
N CYS A 394 -8.84 -15.24 -11.50
CA CYS A 394 -9.08 -16.09 -12.67
C CYS A 394 -8.03 -17.21 -12.80
N ASP A 395 -8.40 -18.27 -13.52
CA ASP A 395 -7.48 -19.36 -13.92
C ASP A 395 -7.18 -19.26 -15.41
N ILE A 396 -5.90 -19.18 -15.81
CA ILE A 396 -5.51 -18.97 -17.20
C ILE A 396 -4.55 -20.07 -17.64
N TYR A 397 -4.92 -20.79 -18.69
CA TYR A 397 -4.17 -21.92 -19.22
C TYR A 397 -3.69 -21.67 -20.65
N GLY A 398 -2.44 -22.03 -20.95
CA GLY A 398 -1.93 -21.95 -22.32
C GLY A 398 -0.47 -22.34 -22.47
N THR A 399 0.08 -22.06 -23.65
CA THR A 399 1.42 -22.51 -24.07
C THR A 399 2.25 -21.36 -24.62
N VAL A 400 2.16 -21.10 -25.93
CA VAL A 400 2.85 -20.01 -26.62
C VAL A 400 1.99 -18.75 -26.55
N ASP A 401 2.58 -17.64 -26.08
CA ASP A 401 2.02 -16.28 -26.11
C ASP A 401 0.59 -16.19 -25.55
N PHE A 402 0.28 -16.98 -24.53
CA PHE A 402 -1.12 -17.23 -24.18
C PHE A 402 -1.81 -16.08 -23.43
N ILE A 403 -1.06 -15.05 -23.02
CA ILE A 403 -1.57 -13.73 -22.62
C ILE A 403 -0.91 -12.67 -23.51
N PHE A 404 -1.62 -12.16 -24.50
CA PHE A 404 -1.03 -11.28 -25.51
C PHE A 404 -1.95 -10.14 -25.91
N GLY A 405 -1.39 -9.14 -26.60
CA GLY A 405 -2.11 -7.96 -27.08
C GLY A 405 -1.49 -6.65 -26.58
N ASN A 406 -2.25 -5.57 -26.74
CA ASN A 406 -1.79 -4.21 -26.43
C ASN A 406 -2.84 -3.43 -25.61
N ALA A 407 -3.58 -4.12 -24.73
CA ALA A 407 -4.40 -3.48 -23.70
C ALA A 407 -3.53 -2.81 -22.62
N ALA A 408 -4.14 -1.93 -21.84
CA ALA A 408 -3.69 -1.63 -20.48
C ALA A 408 -4.42 -2.62 -19.56
N VAL A 409 -3.71 -3.65 -19.10
CA VAL A 409 -4.34 -4.77 -18.37
C VAL A 409 -3.63 -5.10 -17.07
N VAL A 410 -4.42 -5.32 -16.02
CA VAL A 410 -3.95 -5.86 -14.73
C VAL A 410 -4.60 -7.22 -14.48
N LEU A 411 -3.76 -8.21 -14.22
CA LEU A 411 -4.15 -9.53 -13.73
C LEU A 411 -3.77 -9.62 -12.26
N GLN A 412 -4.77 -9.72 -11.38
CA GLN A 412 -4.57 -9.70 -9.93
C GLN A 412 -5.08 -10.98 -9.26
N ASN A 413 -4.28 -11.57 -8.37
CA ASN A 413 -4.65 -12.78 -7.62
C ASN A 413 -5.08 -13.96 -8.52
N CYS A 414 -4.58 -14.03 -9.76
CA CYS A 414 -4.91 -15.08 -10.71
C CYS A 414 -3.95 -16.28 -10.58
N ASN A 415 -4.41 -17.45 -11.02
CA ASN A 415 -3.54 -18.61 -11.23
C ASN A 415 -3.23 -18.74 -12.72
N ILE A 416 -1.96 -18.89 -13.05
CA ILE A 416 -1.45 -18.94 -14.41
C ILE A 416 -0.77 -20.29 -14.61
N TYR A 417 -1.25 -21.06 -15.59
CA TYR A 417 -0.90 -22.45 -15.80
C TYR A 417 -0.32 -22.68 -17.20
N PRO A 418 1.01 -22.57 -17.38
CA PRO A 418 1.69 -23.06 -18.57
C PRO A 418 1.47 -24.57 -18.72
N ARG A 419 1.08 -24.98 -19.92
CA ARG A 419 0.72 -26.35 -20.30
C ARG A 419 1.78 -26.99 -21.18
N LEU A 420 1.62 -28.27 -21.48
CA LEU A 420 2.49 -28.98 -22.44
C LEU A 420 2.25 -28.48 -23.88
N PRO A 421 3.25 -27.86 -24.56
CA PRO A 421 3.14 -27.45 -25.96
C PRO A 421 3.45 -28.61 -26.91
N MET A 422 3.52 -28.34 -28.22
CA MET A 422 4.03 -29.33 -29.18
C MET A 422 5.52 -29.64 -28.93
N PRO A 423 6.02 -30.81 -29.37
CA PRO A 423 7.45 -31.10 -29.37
C PRO A 423 8.26 -29.97 -30.02
N ASN A 424 9.41 -29.64 -29.41
CA ASN A 424 10.32 -28.56 -29.83
C ASN A 424 9.79 -27.13 -29.71
N GLN A 425 8.62 -26.92 -29.10
CA GLN A 425 8.16 -25.59 -28.69
C GLN A 425 8.54 -25.30 -27.24
N PHE A 426 8.46 -24.01 -26.88
CA PHE A 426 8.58 -23.51 -25.52
C PHE A 426 7.35 -22.68 -25.18
N ASN A 427 7.11 -22.50 -23.88
CA ASN A 427 6.02 -21.67 -23.39
C ASN A 427 6.48 -20.22 -23.20
N THR A 428 5.59 -19.28 -23.51
CA THR A 428 5.73 -17.85 -23.21
C THR A 428 4.44 -17.38 -22.59
N ILE A 429 4.52 -16.90 -21.35
CA ILE A 429 3.32 -16.43 -20.64
C ILE A 429 2.78 -15.16 -21.29
N THR A 430 3.65 -14.18 -21.57
CA THR A 430 3.24 -12.94 -22.23
C THR A 430 3.90 -12.69 -23.58
N ALA A 431 3.14 -12.05 -24.47
CA ALA A 431 3.64 -11.42 -25.69
C ALA A 431 2.99 -10.04 -25.85
N GLN A 432 3.58 -9.03 -25.20
CA GLN A 432 2.98 -7.70 -25.16
C GLN A 432 3.35 -6.88 -26.41
N GLY A 433 2.33 -6.28 -27.04
CA GLY A 433 2.40 -5.72 -28.39
C GLY A 433 2.40 -4.19 -28.48
N ARG A 434 3.04 -3.46 -27.55
CA ARG A 434 3.12 -1.99 -27.64
C ARG A 434 4.08 -1.54 -28.76
N THR A 435 3.57 -0.76 -29.71
CA THR A 435 4.31 -0.30 -30.90
C THR A 435 4.79 1.14 -30.83
N ASP A 436 4.22 1.95 -29.94
CA ASP A 436 4.60 3.36 -29.79
C ASP A 436 4.82 3.69 -28.31
N PRO A 437 5.92 4.39 -27.94
CA PRO A 437 6.23 4.72 -26.54
C PRO A 437 5.20 5.68 -25.91
N ASN A 438 4.37 6.34 -26.72
CA ASN A 438 3.28 7.21 -26.30
C ASN A 438 1.96 6.49 -26.06
N GLN A 439 1.86 5.18 -26.33
CA GLN A 439 0.72 4.38 -25.87
C GLN A 439 0.77 4.15 -24.36
N ASN A 440 -0.39 4.25 -23.70
CA ASN A 440 -0.56 4.01 -22.27
C ASN A 440 -0.81 2.53 -21.90
N THR A 441 -0.28 1.60 -22.70
CA THR A 441 -0.64 0.16 -22.67
C THR A 441 0.47 -0.73 -22.07
N GLY A 442 0.16 -1.97 -21.71
CA GLY A 442 1.08 -2.90 -21.05
C GLY A 442 0.37 -4.00 -20.27
N ILE A 443 1.11 -5.05 -19.90
CA ILE A 443 0.60 -6.17 -19.09
C ILE A 443 1.21 -6.10 -17.68
N SER A 444 0.36 -6.05 -16.65
CA SER A 444 0.75 -6.06 -15.24
C SER A 444 0.21 -7.32 -14.55
N ILE A 445 1.11 -8.15 -14.02
CA ILE A 445 0.81 -9.40 -13.31
C ILE A 445 1.14 -9.21 -11.83
N HIS A 446 0.12 -9.18 -11.00
CA HIS A 446 0.19 -8.69 -9.62
C HIS A 446 -0.40 -9.70 -8.63
N HIS A 447 0.37 -10.14 -7.63
CA HIS A 447 -0.08 -11.14 -6.65
C HIS A 447 -0.59 -12.46 -7.26
N CYS A 448 -0.09 -12.85 -8.43
CA CYS A 448 -0.50 -14.07 -9.12
C CYS A 448 0.35 -15.29 -8.69
N VAL A 449 -0.14 -16.49 -9.01
CA VAL A 449 0.57 -17.76 -8.80
C VAL A 449 0.82 -18.41 -10.16
N ILE A 450 2.07 -18.65 -10.50
CA ILE A 450 2.49 -19.27 -11.75
C ILE A 450 3.01 -20.68 -11.46
N ARG A 451 2.34 -21.70 -12.00
CA ARG A 451 2.66 -23.12 -11.78
C ARG A 451 2.39 -23.94 -13.05
N PRO A 452 3.13 -25.04 -13.28
CA PRO A 452 2.84 -25.92 -14.41
C PRO A 452 1.44 -26.54 -14.26
N ALA A 453 0.74 -26.71 -15.38
CA ALA A 453 -0.45 -27.55 -15.44
C ALA A 453 -0.09 -29.04 -15.36
N ASP A 454 -1.07 -29.89 -15.03
CA ASP A 454 -0.87 -31.33 -14.81
C ASP A 454 -0.21 -32.04 -16.02
N ASP A 455 -0.55 -31.62 -17.25
CA ASP A 455 0.02 -32.17 -18.48
C ASP A 455 1.51 -31.83 -18.64
N LEU A 456 1.93 -30.64 -18.22
CA LEU A 456 3.33 -30.21 -18.21
C LEU A 456 4.12 -30.87 -17.08
N VAL A 457 3.53 -31.02 -15.89
CA VAL A 457 4.14 -31.74 -14.74
C VAL A 457 4.46 -33.18 -15.12
N SER A 458 3.56 -33.82 -15.87
CA SER A 458 3.69 -35.22 -16.28
C SER A 458 4.64 -35.44 -17.47
N SER A 459 5.23 -34.36 -18.00
CA SER A 459 6.20 -34.42 -19.10
C SER A 459 7.60 -34.79 -18.61
N ASN A 460 8.54 -35.03 -19.53
CA ASN A 460 9.94 -35.34 -19.21
C ASN A 460 10.76 -34.12 -18.72
N GLY A 461 10.12 -32.97 -18.46
CA GLY A 461 10.77 -31.78 -17.92
C GLY A 461 11.65 -31.00 -18.91
N MET A 462 11.59 -31.31 -20.22
CA MET A 462 12.42 -30.62 -21.23
C MET A 462 11.80 -29.32 -21.78
N THR A 463 10.53 -29.05 -21.48
CA THR A 463 9.84 -27.86 -21.99
C THR A 463 10.24 -26.61 -21.23
N LYS A 464 10.90 -25.69 -21.93
CA LYS A 464 11.24 -24.37 -21.39
C LYS A 464 10.01 -23.48 -21.26
N THR A 465 9.94 -22.70 -20.17
CA THR A 465 8.88 -21.72 -19.95
C THR A 465 9.47 -20.36 -19.58
N TYR A 466 9.08 -19.33 -20.33
CA TYR A 466 9.52 -17.94 -20.12
C TYR A 466 8.36 -17.05 -19.66
N LEU A 467 8.69 -16.01 -18.91
CA LEU A 467 7.77 -14.95 -18.50
C LEU A 467 7.18 -14.23 -19.72
N GLY A 468 7.97 -14.01 -20.77
CA GLY A 468 7.46 -13.48 -22.02
C GLY A 468 8.51 -13.21 -23.08
N ARG A 469 8.05 -12.59 -24.19
CA ARG A 469 8.89 -12.13 -25.31
C ARG A 469 8.33 -10.87 -26.00
N PRO A 470 9.18 -9.98 -26.53
CA PRO A 470 8.77 -8.68 -27.02
C PRO A 470 8.19 -8.74 -28.43
N TRP A 471 6.89 -9.02 -28.53
CA TRP A 471 6.19 -9.06 -29.81
C TRP A 471 6.34 -7.75 -30.62
N LYS A 472 6.45 -6.61 -29.93
CA LYS A 472 6.63 -5.29 -30.53
C LYS A 472 7.74 -4.48 -29.85
N GLU A 473 8.22 -3.47 -30.58
CA GLU A 473 9.43 -2.71 -30.25
C GLU A 473 9.43 -2.10 -28.84
N TYR A 474 8.27 -1.65 -28.35
CA TYR A 474 8.16 -1.01 -27.03
C TYR A 474 7.45 -1.91 -26.01
N SER A 475 7.55 -3.24 -26.19
CA SER A 475 6.89 -4.23 -25.33
C SER A 475 7.03 -3.92 -23.85
N ARG A 476 5.93 -3.97 -23.09
CA ARG A 476 5.92 -3.58 -21.67
C ARG A 476 5.19 -4.60 -20.81
N THR A 477 5.92 -5.26 -19.92
CA THR A 477 5.37 -6.29 -19.02
C THR A 477 6.02 -6.21 -17.65
N VAL A 478 5.20 -6.27 -16.59
CA VAL A 478 5.67 -6.25 -15.21
C VAL A 478 5.11 -7.44 -14.44
N TYR A 479 5.98 -8.18 -13.76
CA TYR A 479 5.62 -9.19 -12.78
C TYR A 479 5.96 -8.68 -11.39
N MET A 480 4.95 -8.55 -10.52
CA MET A 480 5.16 -8.03 -9.18
C MET A 480 4.41 -8.82 -8.11
N GLN A 481 5.08 -9.01 -6.97
CA GLN A 481 4.55 -9.70 -5.78
C GLN A 481 3.93 -11.06 -6.07
N SER A 482 4.41 -11.74 -7.12
CA SER A 482 3.84 -12.98 -7.62
C SER A 482 4.70 -14.18 -7.24
N PHE A 483 4.07 -15.35 -7.08
CA PHE A 483 4.78 -16.62 -6.88
C PHE A 483 5.11 -17.26 -8.24
N MET A 484 6.38 -17.65 -8.44
CA MET A 484 6.89 -18.30 -9.63
C MET A 484 7.50 -19.66 -9.27
N ASP A 485 6.92 -20.75 -9.77
CA ASP A 485 7.47 -22.09 -9.57
C ASP A 485 8.74 -22.36 -10.40
N SER A 486 9.38 -23.51 -10.23
CA SER A 486 10.71 -23.82 -10.78
C SER A 486 10.73 -24.02 -12.30
N LEU A 487 9.56 -24.06 -12.95
CA LEU A 487 9.43 -24.17 -14.41
C LEU A 487 9.96 -22.95 -15.18
N ILE A 488 10.08 -21.79 -14.51
CA ILE A 488 10.54 -20.56 -15.16
C ILE A 488 12.03 -20.66 -15.42
N GLU A 489 12.41 -20.51 -16.68
CA GLU A 489 13.81 -20.51 -17.09
C GLU A 489 14.61 -19.44 -16.35
N PRO A 490 15.88 -19.71 -15.95
CA PRO A 490 16.70 -18.73 -15.24
C PRO A 490 16.88 -17.39 -15.97
N SER A 491 16.92 -17.42 -17.32
CA SER A 491 16.97 -16.20 -18.13
C SER A 491 15.72 -15.33 -17.99
N GLY A 492 14.59 -15.93 -17.57
CA GLY A 492 13.28 -15.32 -17.34
C GLY A 492 12.55 -14.98 -18.63
N TRP A 493 13.23 -14.34 -19.57
CA TRP A 493 12.66 -13.78 -20.78
C TRP A 493 13.31 -14.40 -22.02
N SER A 494 12.59 -14.38 -23.15
CA SER A 494 13.07 -14.89 -24.44
C SER A 494 13.00 -13.81 -25.53
N GLU A 495 13.96 -13.85 -26.45
CA GLU A 495 14.02 -12.92 -27.57
C GLU A 495 12.86 -13.17 -28.54
N TRP A 496 12.40 -12.13 -29.23
CA TRP A 496 11.48 -12.28 -30.35
C TRP A 496 12.24 -12.67 -31.63
N ALA A 497 13.21 -11.84 -32.03
CA ALA A 497 14.06 -12.07 -33.18
C ALA A 497 15.38 -11.29 -33.05
N GLY A 498 16.48 -11.98 -32.73
CA GLY A 498 17.79 -11.35 -32.53
C GLY A 498 17.74 -10.22 -31.49
N ASN A 499 18.32 -9.06 -31.84
CA ASN A 499 18.37 -7.89 -30.95
C ASN A 499 17.12 -6.98 -31.02
N PHE A 500 16.06 -7.38 -31.72
CA PHE A 500 14.84 -6.58 -31.83
C PHE A 500 14.24 -6.27 -30.45
N ALA A 501 13.86 -5.00 -30.24
CA ALA A 501 13.22 -4.46 -29.04
C ALA A 501 14.03 -4.48 -27.74
N LEU A 502 15.19 -5.14 -27.68
CA LEU A 502 15.91 -5.39 -26.42
C LEU A 502 16.37 -4.11 -25.70
N ASP A 503 16.54 -3.01 -26.45
CA ASP A 503 16.92 -1.69 -25.91
C ASP A 503 15.73 -0.80 -25.54
N THR A 504 14.54 -1.08 -26.08
CA THR A 504 13.37 -0.20 -26.03
C THR A 504 12.20 -0.77 -25.24
N LEU A 505 12.19 -2.09 -25.02
CA LEU A 505 11.21 -2.77 -24.17
C LEU A 505 11.34 -2.33 -22.71
N TYR A 506 10.29 -2.57 -21.92
CA TYR A 506 10.30 -2.39 -20.47
C TYR A 506 9.77 -3.65 -19.80
N TYR A 507 10.69 -4.54 -19.43
CA TYR A 507 10.39 -5.76 -18.67
C TYR A 507 10.90 -5.64 -17.26
N ALA A 508 10.01 -5.78 -16.28
CA ALA A 508 10.36 -5.57 -14.89
C ALA A 508 9.84 -6.66 -13.96
N GLU A 509 10.63 -6.92 -12.92
CA GLU A 509 10.30 -7.83 -11.83
C GLU A 509 10.38 -7.05 -10.50
N TYR A 510 9.38 -7.23 -9.62
CA TYR A 510 9.36 -6.56 -8.31
C TYR A 510 8.86 -7.51 -7.22
N LYS A 511 9.74 -7.85 -6.27
CA LYS A 511 9.39 -8.66 -5.08
C LYS A 511 8.63 -9.96 -5.42
N ASN A 512 9.00 -10.63 -6.51
CA ASN A 512 8.46 -11.96 -6.80
C ASN A 512 9.09 -13.02 -5.89
N MET A 513 8.34 -14.07 -5.57
CA MET A 513 8.78 -15.17 -4.70
C MET A 513 8.75 -16.52 -5.44
N GLY A 514 9.40 -17.53 -4.87
CA GLY A 514 9.38 -18.91 -5.37
C GLY A 514 10.68 -19.28 -6.10
N PRO A 515 10.86 -20.56 -6.43
CA PRO A 515 12.10 -21.04 -7.05
C PRO A 515 12.39 -20.42 -8.43
N GLY A 516 11.36 -20.05 -9.20
CA GLY A 516 11.51 -19.41 -10.52
C GLY A 516 11.75 -17.89 -10.47
N SER A 517 11.68 -17.26 -9.29
CA SER A 517 11.76 -15.80 -9.15
C SER A 517 13.18 -15.24 -9.01
N ASN A 518 14.21 -16.09 -9.04
CA ASN A 518 15.59 -15.65 -8.91
C ASN A 518 16.04 -14.84 -10.12
N THR A 519 16.38 -13.56 -9.91
CA THR A 519 16.79 -12.64 -10.98
C THR A 519 18.28 -12.70 -11.33
N GLY A 520 19.10 -13.46 -10.58
CA GLY A 520 20.57 -13.46 -10.69
C GLY A 520 21.11 -13.96 -12.04
N SER A 521 20.34 -14.76 -12.77
CA SER A 521 20.70 -15.30 -14.10
C SER A 521 19.80 -14.78 -15.22
N ARG A 522 19.03 -13.71 -14.96
CA ARG A 522 18.20 -13.08 -15.99
C ARG A 522 19.06 -12.48 -17.10
N VAL A 523 18.43 -12.31 -18.26
CA VAL A 523 18.96 -11.58 -19.41
C VAL A 523 19.58 -10.22 -19.02
N GLN A 524 20.50 -9.73 -19.85
CA GLN A 524 21.22 -8.45 -19.63
C GLN A 524 20.81 -7.38 -20.65
N TRP A 525 19.55 -7.40 -21.07
CA TRP A 525 19.02 -6.43 -22.03
C TRP A 525 18.85 -5.05 -21.37
N ASN A 526 19.09 -3.97 -22.11
CA ASN A 526 18.93 -2.62 -21.57
C ASN A 526 17.49 -2.32 -21.12
N GLY A 527 16.49 -2.92 -21.78
CA GLY A 527 15.08 -2.83 -21.39
C GLY A 527 14.64 -3.73 -20.23
N HIS A 528 15.52 -4.58 -19.69
CA HIS A 528 15.20 -5.44 -18.54
C HIS A 528 15.61 -4.79 -17.21
N HIS A 529 14.66 -4.69 -16.29
CA HIS A 529 14.79 -4.05 -14.99
C HIS A 529 14.56 -5.06 -13.86
N LYS A 530 15.65 -5.52 -13.24
CA LYS A 530 15.66 -6.67 -12.33
C LYS A 530 15.02 -6.41 -10.97
N ASP A 531 15.07 -5.16 -10.51
CA ASP A 531 14.63 -4.74 -9.17
C ASP A 531 14.15 -3.29 -9.23
N ILE A 532 13.01 -3.05 -9.87
CA ILE A 532 12.42 -1.71 -9.92
C ILE A 532 12.07 -1.21 -8.52
N SER A 533 12.08 0.11 -8.33
CA SER A 533 11.70 0.72 -7.05
C SER A 533 10.19 0.57 -6.77
N GLU A 534 9.80 0.74 -5.50
CA GLU A 534 8.38 0.71 -5.12
C GLU A 534 7.55 1.76 -5.87
N SER A 535 8.09 2.97 -6.08
CA SER A 535 7.42 4.03 -6.83
C SER A 535 7.32 3.76 -8.34
N GLU A 536 8.21 2.94 -8.90
CA GLU A 536 8.09 2.47 -10.27
C GLU A 536 7.07 1.34 -10.39
N ALA A 537 7.08 0.39 -9.45
CA ALA A 537 6.10 -0.68 -9.39
C ALA A 537 4.67 -0.14 -9.20
N ASP A 538 4.52 0.91 -8.39
CA ASP A 538 3.22 1.55 -8.13
C ASP A 538 2.53 2.05 -9.42
N LYS A 539 3.29 2.45 -10.44
CA LYS A 539 2.72 2.89 -11.74
C LYS A 539 1.95 1.78 -12.46
N PHE A 540 2.16 0.52 -12.09
CA PHE A 540 1.55 -0.67 -12.70
C PHE A 540 0.46 -1.29 -11.82
N THR A 541 0.09 -0.66 -10.70
CA THR A 541 -1.05 -1.07 -9.87
C THR A 541 -2.37 -0.71 -10.54
N VAL A 542 -3.46 -1.33 -10.08
CA VAL A 542 -4.81 -1.09 -10.63
C VAL A 542 -5.12 0.40 -10.67
N SER A 543 -4.94 1.11 -9.54
CA SER A 543 -5.27 2.54 -9.35
C SER A 543 -4.49 3.51 -10.23
N ASN A 544 -3.30 3.15 -10.70
CA ASN A 544 -2.45 4.04 -11.50
C ASN A 544 -2.46 3.68 -12.99
N PHE A 545 -2.63 2.40 -13.29
CA PHE A 545 -2.46 1.86 -14.64
C PHE A 545 -3.78 1.74 -15.41
N ILE A 546 -4.90 1.40 -14.75
CA ILE A 546 -6.18 1.10 -15.42
C ILE A 546 -7.42 1.70 -14.74
N ASP A 547 -7.39 1.96 -13.43
CA ASP A 547 -8.42 2.71 -12.70
C ASP A 547 -8.04 4.20 -12.62
N ASP A 548 -9.04 5.04 -12.34
CA ASP A 548 -8.79 6.44 -11.95
C ASP A 548 -9.47 6.70 -10.60
N ASP A 549 -8.69 6.53 -9.53
CA ASP A 549 -9.08 6.87 -8.18
C ASP A 549 -9.38 8.39 -8.12
N PRO A 550 -10.59 8.83 -7.69
CA PRO A 550 -10.91 10.25 -7.56
C PRO A 550 -9.91 11.05 -6.70
N GLN A 551 -9.08 10.37 -5.91
CA GLN A 551 -8.00 10.97 -5.14
C GLN A 551 -6.82 11.44 -6.00
N ARG A 552 -6.59 10.83 -7.16
CA ARG A 552 -5.55 11.22 -8.12
C ARG A 552 -5.96 12.49 -8.86
N ALA A 553 -7.24 12.66 -9.20
CA ALA A 553 -7.82 13.86 -9.78
C ALA A 553 -7.61 15.10 -8.89
N LYS A 554 -7.54 14.97 -7.56
CA LYS A 554 -7.13 16.12 -6.71
C LYS A 554 -5.63 16.44 -6.79
N ARG A 555 -4.73 15.45 -6.82
CA ARG A 555 -3.27 15.65 -6.76
C ARG A 555 -2.64 16.46 -7.92
N ILE A 556 -2.99 16.15 -9.17
CA ILE A 556 -2.44 16.86 -10.36
C ILE A 556 -3.17 18.21 -10.67
N THR A 557 -4.43 18.44 -10.27
CA THR A 557 -5.10 19.76 -10.47
C THR A 557 -4.63 20.76 -9.45
N ILE A 558 -4.21 20.33 -8.25
CA ILE A 558 -3.53 21.22 -7.31
C ILE A 558 -2.22 21.75 -7.93
N ILE A 559 -1.45 20.91 -8.61
CA ILE A 559 -0.21 21.32 -9.30
C ILE A 559 -0.51 22.29 -10.48
N ALA A 560 -1.54 22.00 -11.28
CA ALA A 560 -1.92 22.82 -12.45
C ALA A 560 -2.65 24.13 -12.07
N VAL A 561 -3.51 24.12 -11.06
CA VAL A 561 -4.23 25.30 -10.55
C VAL A 561 -3.28 26.23 -9.79
N CYS A 562 -2.30 25.71 -9.04
CA CYS A 562 -1.23 26.53 -8.47
C CYS A 562 -0.38 27.22 -9.56
N SER A 563 -0.18 26.57 -10.70
CA SER A 563 0.60 27.11 -11.82
C SER A 563 -0.21 28.10 -12.70
N CYS A 564 -1.50 27.84 -12.94
CA CYS A 564 -2.40 28.75 -13.66
C CYS A 564 -2.86 29.94 -12.81
N LEU A 565 -3.02 29.81 -11.48
CA LEU A 565 -3.26 30.95 -10.58
C LEU A 565 -2.03 31.83 -10.44
N LEU A 566 -0.81 31.30 -10.58
CA LEU A 566 0.41 32.09 -10.68
C LEU A 566 0.43 32.93 -11.96
N VAL A 567 -0.05 32.41 -13.11
CA VAL A 567 -0.10 33.14 -14.39
C VAL A 567 -1.31 34.09 -14.48
N ALA A 568 -2.48 33.70 -13.97
CA ALA A 568 -3.67 34.54 -13.90
C ALA A 568 -3.53 35.65 -12.85
N MET A 569 -2.84 35.43 -11.73
CA MET A 569 -2.46 36.52 -10.81
C MET A 569 -1.46 37.47 -11.46
N VAL A 570 -0.61 37.04 -12.39
CA VAL A 570 0.28 37.95 -13.13
C VAL A 570 -0.51 38.84 -14.10
N ILE A 571 -1.61 38.36 -14.68
CA ILE A 571 -2.47 39.14 -15.61
C ILE A 571 -3.51 40.00 -14.85
N VAL A 572 -4.10 39.51 -13.76
CA VAL A 572 -5.04 40.29 -12.92
C VAL A 572 -4.30 41.36 -12.12
N VAL A 573 -3.05 41.13 -11.71
CA VAL A 573 -2.18 42.18 -11.14
C VAL A 573 -1.76 43.21 -12.21
N ALA A 574 -1.78 42.88 -13.51
CA ALA A 574 -1.42 43.81 -14.59
C ALA A 574 -2.58 44.73 -15.03
N VAL A 575 -3.84 44.33 -14.83
CA VAL A 575 -5.02 45.09 -15.34
C VAL A 575 -6.02 45.49 -14.25
N GLY A 576 -6.05 44.80 -13.11
CA GLY A 576 -7.16 44.86 -12.16
C GLY A 576 -6.81 45.44 -10.79
N VAL A 577 -5.94 46.45 -10.72
CA VAL A 577 -5.98 47.41 -9.60
C VAL A 577 -6.33 48.75 -10.19
N ASN A 578 -7.63 48.99 -10.35
CA ASN A 578 -8.15 50.32 -10.11
C ASN A 578 -9.35 50.17 -9.18
N ILE A 579 -9.11 50.66 -7.97
CA ILE A 579 -10.07 51.18 -6.98
C ILE A 579 -10.52 50.18 -5.90
N ASP A 580 -10.12 50.48 -4.64
CA ASP A 580 -10.97 50.31 -3.46
C ASP A 580 -11.43 51.71 -3.00
N ASP A 581 -12.75 51.85 -2.92
CA ASP A 581 -13.69 52.73 -2.21
C ASP A 581 -13.33 54.15 -1.67
N ASP A 582 -14.02 55.11 -2.29
CA ASP A 582 -14.76 56.30 -1.83
C ASP A 582 -14.04 57.54 -1.22
N ASP A 583 -13.72 58.45 -2.16
CA ASP A 583 -14.24 59.83 -2.31
C ASP A 583 -13.17 60.96 -2.39
N SER A 584 -13.17 61.62 -3.55
CA SER A 584 -12.32 62.74 -4.02
C SER A 584 -10.83 62.50 -4.38
N ILE A 585 -10.63 62.33 -5.70
CA ILE A 585 -9.48 62.59 -6.60
C ILE A 585 -8.21 63.26 -5.98
N GLU A 586 -7.10 62.53 -5.80
CA GLU A 586 -5.78 62.73 -6.47
C GLU A 586 -4.62 61.81 -5.97
N LYS A 587 -3.91 61.22 -6.95
CA LYS A 587 -2.69 60.36 -6.99
C LYS A 587 -1.63 60.42 -5.84
N LYS A 588 -1.18 59.23 -5.37
CA LYS A 588 0.19 58.66 -5.56
C LYS A 588 0.42 57.30 -4.83
N ASP A 589 1.12 56.39 -5.52
CA ASP A 589 1.47 55.00 -5.21
C ASP A 589 2.15 54.69 -3.85
N LYS A 590 1.61 53.68 -3.13
CA LYS A 590 2.28 52.66 -2.29
C LYS A 590 1.21 51.82 -1.55
N ASP A 591 0.85 50.63 -2.03
CA ASP A 591 0.39 49.49 -1.17
C ASP A 591 -0.10 48.27 -1.98
N ASN A 592 0.74 47.23 -2.09
CA ASN A 592 0.34 45.91 -2.64
C ASN A 592 0.83 44.73 -1.76
N LYS A 593 1.27 45.01 -0.52
CA LYS A 593 1.74 44.01 0.46
C LYS A 593 0.70 43.63 1.53
N ASN A 594 -0.31 44.47 1.79
CA ASN A 594 -1.23 44.29 2.93
C ASN A 594 -2.37 43.28 2.69
N SER A 595 -2.87 43.11 1.46
CA SER A 595 -4.00 42.21 1.14
C SER A 595 -3.65 40.71 1.24
N ARG A 596 -2.46 40.31 0.76
CA ARG A 596 -1.99 38.90 0.80
C ARG A 596 -1.68 38.41 2.22
N ALA A 597 -1.24 39.31 3.10
CA ALA A 597 -0.97 39.01 4.50
C ALA A 597 -2.26 38.71 5.29
N TYR A 598 -3.39 39.31 4.91
CA TYR A 598 -4.68 39.10 5.58
C TYR A 598 -5.28 37.70 5.33
N VAL A 599 -5.16 37.16 4.11
CA VAL A 599 -5.67 35.83 3.75
C VAL A 599 -4.85 34.70 4.39
N SER A 600 -3.52 34.84 4.46
CA SER A 600 -2.63 33.91 5.17
C SER A 600 -2.97 33.82 6.66
N LYS A 601 -3.25 34.96 7.31
CA LYS A 601 -3.61 35.02 8.73
C LYS A 601 -4.86 34.21 9.08
N LYS A 602 -5.95 34.30 8.29
CA LYS A 602 -7.19 33.53 8.55
C LYS A 602 -7.02 32.02 8.37
N ALA A 603 -6.19 31.57 7.44
CA ALA A 603 -5.93 30.14 7.23
C ALA A 603 -5.16 29.52 8.41
N ILE A 604 -4.19 30.27 8.95
CA ILE A 604 -3.42 29.88 10.14
C ILE A 604 -4.34 29.78 11.38
N GLU A 605 -5.18 30.79 11.62
CA GLU A 605 -6.17 30.78 12.73
C GLU A 605 -7.09 29.54 12.69
N SER A 606 -7.47 29.08 11.48
CA SER A 606 -8.31 27.89 11.30
C SER A 606 -7.62 26.58 11.70
N ILE A 607 -6.37 26.36 11.23
CA ILE A 607 -5.59 25.15 11.54
C ILE A 607 -5.22 25.10 13.02
N CYS A 608 -5.00 26.26 13.64
CA CYS A 608 -4.65 26.36 15.05
C CYS A 608 -5.84 26.26 16.00
N LYS A 609 -7.08 26.32 15.49
CA LYS A 609 -8.32 26.26 16.30
C LYS A 609 -8.44 25.06 17.26
N PRO A 610 -8.11 23.80 16.88
CA PRO A 610 -8.23 22.64 17.77
C PRO A 610 -7.04 22.48 18.75
N THR A 611 -6.08 23.40 18.71
CA THR A 611 -4.86 23.31 19.52
C THR A 611 -5.02 23.98 20.88
N ASP A 612 -4.31 23.46 21.89
CA ASP A 612 -4.33 24.03 23.24
C ASP A 612 -3.46 25.30 23.32
N PHE A 613 -2.44 25.40 22.48
CA PHE A 613 -1.51 26.53 22.43
C PHE A 613 -1.68 27.32 21.12
N LYS A 614 -2.87 27.90 20.95
CA LYS A 614 -3.28 28.62 19.72
C LYS A 614 -2.33 29.73 19.32
N LYS A 615 -1.97 30.60 20.27
CA LYS A 615 -1.05 31.72 20.03
C LYS A 615 0.31 31.24 19.49
N THR A 616 0.89 30.24 20.14
CA THR A 616 2.17 29.63 19.71
C THR A 616 2.03 28.95 18.34
N CYS A 617 0.89 28.32 18.07
CA CYS A 617 0.59 27.74 16.76
C CYS A 617 0.59 28.82 15.67
N GLU A 618 -0.13 29.92 15.91
CA GLU A 618 -0.30 31.00 14.93
C GLU A 618 1.01 31.76 14.67
N GLU A 619 1.75 32.10 15.73
CA GLU A 619 3.01 32.84 15.63
C GLU A 619 4.08 32.04 14.89
N GLU A 620 4.27 30.76 15.24
CA GLU A 620 5.36 29.96 14.70
C GLU A 620 5.05 29.42 13.29
N ILE A 621 3.78 29.09 13.01
CA ILE A 621 3.37 28.75 11.64
C ILE A 621 3.44 30.00 10.77
N GLY A 622 2.99 31.17 11.23
CA GLY A 622 3.10 32.41 10.48
C GLY A 622 4.55 32.79 10.15
N ALA A 623 5.46 32.57 11.09
CA ALA A 623 6.89 32.82 10.89
C ALA A 623 7.55 31.86 9.88
N GLU A 624 7.14 30.58 9.84
CA GLU A 624 7.71 29.58 8.90
C GLU A 624 6.97 29.48 7.56
N ALA A 625 5.69 29.83 7.50
CA ALA A 625 4.87 29.76 6.31
C ALA A 625 5.02 31.00 5.41
N GLY A 626 5.44 32.14 5.96
CA GLY A 626 5.53 33.40 5.22
C GLY A 626 4.19 33.81 4.62
N ASN A 627 4.11 33.93 3.29
CA ASN A 627 2.88 34.26 2.58
C ASN A 627 2.08 33.03 2.08
N ALA A 628 2.42 31.82 2.55
CA ALA A 628 1.71 30.62 2.13
C ALA A 628 0.26 30.61 2.63
N THR A 629 -0.68 30.26 1.76
CA THR A 629 -2.11 30.17 2.05
C THR A 629 -2.67 28.75 1.89
N ASP A 630 -1.86 27.80 1.42
CA ASP A 630 -2.24 26.40 1.22
C ASP A 630 -2.16 25.59 2.52
N THR A 631 -3.15 24.74 2.79
CA THR A 631 -3.23 23.97 4.04
C THR A 631 -2.09 22.98 4.22
N ASN A 632 -1.58 22.37 3.15
CA ASN A 632 -0.44 21.45 3.24
C ASN A 632 0.85 22.21 3.52
N ASP A 633 1.04 23.39 2.93
CA ASP A 633 2.19 24.25 3.22
C ASP A 633 2.18 24.72 4.68
N LEU A 634 1.00 25.03 5.22
CA LEU A 634 0.83 25.41 6.63
C LEU A 634 1.10 24.24 7.58
N ILE A 635 0.67 23.02 7.23
CA ILE A 635 0.99 21.80 8.00
C ILE A 635 2.50 21.50 7.91
N GLN A 636 3.12 21.58 6.73
CA GLN A 636 4.56 21.41 6.55
C GLN A 636 5.36 22.48 7.32
N ALA A 637 4.88 23.73 7.33
CA ALA A 637 5.46 24.81 8.12
C ALA A 637 5.39 24.50 9.62
N ALA A 638 4.28 23.90 10.10
CA ALA A 638 4.17 23.47 11.50
C ALA A 638 5.22 22.40 11.87
N PHE A 639 5.45 21.40 11.01
CA PHE A 639 6.49 20.39 11.24
C PHE A 639 7.90 20.97 11.15
N LYS A 640 8.16 21.89 10.21
CA LYS A 640 9.44 22.62 10.10
C LYS A 640 9.71 23.46 11.35
N ALA A 641 8.70 24.19 11.84
CA ALA A 641 8.77 24.94 13.08
C ALA A 641 9.11 24.00 14.25
N ALA A 642 8.38 22.89 14.40
CA ALA A 642 8.65 21.92 15.46
C ALA A 642 10.10 21.38 15.40
N MET A 643 10.58 20.94 14.24
CA MET A 643 11.96 20.46 14.07
C MET A 643 13.01 21.53 14.39
N LYS A 644 12.76 22.79 14.02
CA LYS A 644 13.66 23.93 14.31
C LYS A 644 13.81 24.16 15.81
N PHE A 645 12.72 24.16 16.57
CA PHE A 645 12.79 24.36 18.03
C PHE A 645 13.36 23.16 18.78
N VAL A 646 13.08 21.92 18.34
CA VAL A 646 13.76 20.73 18.90
C VAL A 646 15.26 20.81 18.66
N SER A 647 15.69 21.21 17.46
CA SER A 647 17.11 21.34 17.11
C SER A 647 17.81 22.43 17.93
N ARG A 648 17.16 23.57 18.15
CA ARG A 648 17.66 24.65 19.04
C ARG A 648 17.77 24.17 20.49
N ALA A 649 16.79 23.41 20.98
CA ALA A 649 16.85 22.85 22.31
C ALA A 649 18.03 21.88 22.47
N ALA A 650 18.29 21.02 21.47
CA ALA A 650 19.46 20.13 21.46
C ALA A 650 20.80 20.90 21.45
N GLN A 651 20.89 21.99 20.69
CA GLN A 651 22.07 22.88 20.69
C GLN A 651 22.27 23.56 22.05
N ASN A 652 21.18 24.08 22.64
CA ASN A 652 21.21 24.67 23.98
C ASN A 652 21.62 23.65 25.05
N SER A 653 21.17 22.40 24.96
CA SER A 653 21.62 21.32 25.84
C SER A 653 23.13 21.09 25.72
N THR A 654 23.67 21.11 24.50
CA THR A 654 25.11 20.95 24.24
C THR A 654 25.91 22.09 24.87
N THR A 655 25.44 23.33 24.72
CA THR A 655 26.04 24.52 25.35
C THR A 655 25.98 24.44 26.87
N LEU A 656 24.82 24.14 27.45
CA LEU A 656 24.64 24.00 28.90
C LEU A 656 25.48 22.86 29.47
N ARG A 657 25.63 21.76 28.73
CA ARG A 657 26.46 20.61 29.12
C ARG A 657 27.92 21.00 29.25
N ASN A 658 28.44 21.76 28.29
CA ASN A 658 29.83 22.21 28.30
C ASN A 658 30.11 23.22 29.42
N LEU A 659 29.09 23.97 29.84
CA LEU A 659 29.17 24.94 30.93
C LEU A 659 29.00 24.30 32.32
N GLN A 660 28.43 23.10 32.40
CA GLN A 660 28.17 22.47 33.69
C GLN A 660 29.37 21.74 34.28
N LYS A 661 29.42 21.70 35.61
CA LYS A 661 30.44 20.97 36.37
C LYS A 661 29.85 19.77 37.10
N ASP A 662 28.57 19.81 37.47
CA ASP A 662 27.88 18.73 38.16
C ASP A 662 27.71 17.48 37.25
N PRO A 663 28.21 16.29 37.67
CA PRO A 663 28.13 15.08 36.87
C PRO A 663 26.71 14.58 36.61
N ARG A 664 25.77 14.75 37.56
CA ARG A 664 24.39 14.29 37.43
C ARG A 664 23.64 15.13 36.40
N THR A 665 23.80 16.45 36.46
CA THR A 665 23.29 17.39 35.47
C THR A 665 23.88 17.14 34.08
N LYS A 666 25.18 16.85 33.97
CA LYS A 666 25.79 16.49 32.67
C LYS A 666 25.14 15.26 32.05
N LYS A 667 24.93 14.19 32.83
CA LYS A 667 24.26 12.97 32.37
C LYS A 667 22.81 13.24 31.96
N ALA A 668 22.09 14.07 32.71
CA ALA A 668 20.72 14.49 32.34
C ALA A 668 20.71 15.24 30.99
N LEU A 669 21.69 16.11 30.75
CA LEU A 669 21.84 16.82 29.47
C LEU A 669 22.21 15.87 28.32
N ASP A 670 23.08 14.88 28.54
CA ASP A 670 23.42 13.85 27.54
C ASP A 670 22.19 13.03 27.13
N ILE A 671 21.37 12.65 28.11
CA ILE A 671 20.09 11.96 27.87
C ILE A 671 19.15 12.88 27.08
N CYS A 672 19.07 14.16 27.44
CA CYS A 672 18.22 15.09 26.72
C CYS A 672 18.64 15.25 25.25
N ILE A 673 19.95 15.35 24.96
CA ILE A 673 20.46 15.42 23.58
C ILE A 673 20.07 14.17 22.78
N GLN A 674 20.21 12.99 23.39
CA GLN A 674 19.80 11.73 22.77
C GLN A 674 18.30 11.70 22.47
N LEU A 675 17.47 12.04 23.46
CA LEU A 675 16.01 12.08 23.32
C LEU A 675 15.56 13.11 22.28
N MET A 676 16.22 14.26 22.20
CA MET A 676 15.92 15.27 21.18
C MET A 676 16.30 14.80 19.78
N THR A 677 17.40 14.04 19.65
CA THR A 677 17.78 13.41 18.39
C THR A 677 16.72 12.40 17.95
N TYR A 678 16.19 11.60 18.88
CA TYR A 678 15.08 10.68 18.58
C TYR A 678 13.82 11.46 18.18
N SER A 679 13.47 12.53 18.89
CA SER A 679 12.37 13.41 18.52
C SER A 679 12.51 14.02 17.12
N ILE A 680 13.71 14.45 16.72
CA ILE A 680 13.97 14.92 15.35
C ILE A 680 13.70 13.81 14.33
N ASN A 681 14.17 12.58 14.61
CA ASN A 681 13.91 11.45 13.71
C ASN A 681 12.41 11.13 13.59
N GLU A 682 11.65 11.16 14.69
CA GLU A 682 10.19 10.97 14.67
C GLU A 682 9.47 12.08 13.90
N LEU A 683 9.89 13.34 14.07
CA LEU A 683 9.36 14.47 13.34
C LEU A 683 9.72 14.42 11.84
N GLN A 684 10.92 13.97 11.49
CA GLN A 684 11.33 13.74 10.09
C GLN A 684 10.55 12.59 9.46
N LYS A 685 10.35 11.47 10.18
CA LYS A 685 9.46 10.38 9.74
C LYS A 685 8.05 10.90 9.49
N SER A 686 7.54 11.74 10.40
CA SER A 686 6.22 12.36 10.27
C SER A 686 6.15 13.31 9.07
N PHE A 687 7.16 14.17 8.89
CA PHE A 687 7.26 15.09 7.75
C PHE A 687 7.30 14.34 6.42
N ASN A 688 8.13 13.31 6.29
CA ASN A 688 8.26 12.50 5.08
C ASN A 688 7.00 11.67 4.76
N LYS A 689 6.20 11.32 5.78
CA LYS A 689 4.91 10.62 5.62
C LYS A 689 3.80 11.59 5.22
N ILE A 690 3.88 12.86 5.63
CA ILE A 690 2.96 13.94 5.24
C ILE A 690 3.23 14.42 3.81
N ASP A 691 4.47 14.38 3.35
CA ASP A 691 4.80 14.57 1.92
C ASP A 691 4.15 13.49 1.01
N ARG A 692 3.67 12.39 1.62
CA ARG A 692 3.02 11.23 0.98
C ARG A 692 1.54 11.10 1.39
N PHE A 693 0.86 12.22 1.69
CA PHE A 693 -0.52 12.24 2.18
C PHE A 693 -1.52 11.79 1.09
N GLU A 694 -1.96 10.54 1.17
CA GLU A 694 -2.86 9.88 0.23
C GLU A 694 -4.10 9.33 0.95
N LEU A 695 -5.31 9.61 0.44
CA LEU A 695 -6.58 9.37 1.11
C LEU A 695 -7.06 7.90 1.27
N PRO A 696 -6.52 6.82 0.65
CA PRO A 696 -7.01 5.46 0.93
C PRO A 696 -6.34 4.88 2.19
N MET A 697 -5.18 5.43 2.58
CA MET A 697 -4.41 5.05 3.76
C MET A 697 -4.41 6.16 4.83
N LEU A 698 -5.30 7.15 4.72
CA LEU A 698 -5.33 8.29 5.63
C LEU A 698 -5.43 7.84 7.09
N HIS A 699 -6.21 6.80 7.38
CA HIS A 699 -6.31 6.27 8.74
C HIS A 699 -4.99 5.69 9.26
N GLU A 700 -4.25 4.92 8.44
CA GLU A 700 -2.94 4.36 8.80
C GLU A 700 -1.83 5.43 8.86
N ILE A 701 -1.87 6.42 7.97
CA ILE A 701 -0.95 7.56 7.99
C ILE A 701 -1.17 8.39 9.25
N LEU A 702 -2.41 8.77 9.55
CA LEU A 702 -2.76 9.50 10.77
C LEU A 702 -2.45 8.67 12.01
N ALA A 703 -2.60 7.35 11.97
CA ALA A 703 -2.21 6.43 13.04
C ALA A 703 -0.71 6.51 13.35
N ASP A 704 0.13 6.34 12.31
CA ASP A 704 1.58 6.44 12.42
C ASP A 704 2.02 7.82 12.92
N LEU A 705 1.44 8.88 12.36
CA LEU A 705 1.71 10.26 12.78
C LEU A 705 1.38 10.50 14.26
N ARG A 706 0.22 10.01 14.72
CA ARG A 706 -0.16 10.10 16.14
C ARG A 706 0.82 9.34 17.04
N ILE A 707 1.29 8.17 16.61
CA ILE A 707 2.28 7.38 17.36
C ILE A 707 3.64 8.11 17.43
N TRP A 708 4.15 8.65 16.32
CA TRP A 708 5.46 9.31 16.27
C TRP A 708 5.45 10.69 16.95
N LEU A 709 4.37 11.46 16.82
CA LEU A 709 4.18 12.70 17.59
C LEU A 709 4.02 12.41 19.08
N SER A 710 3.29 11.35 19.45
CA SER A 710 3.23 10.88 20.84
C SER A 710 4.62 10.56 21.37
N ALA A 711 5.42 9.80 20.62
CA ALA A 711 6.78 9.46 21.02
C ALA A 711 7.67 10.70 21.18
N THR A 712 7.49 11.72 20.33
CA THR A 712 8.17 13.01 20.45
C THR A 712 7.87 13.70 21.77
N ILE A 713 6.59 13.72 22.18
CA ILE A 713 6.15 14.28 23.47
C ILE A 713 6.75 13.46 24.62
N THR A 714 6.67 12.13 24.58
CA THR A 714 7.24 11.24 25.61
C THR A 714 8.75 11.48 25.77
N ASN A 715 9.49 11.64 24.67
CA ASN A 715 10.93 11.93 24.69
C ASN A 715 11.23 13.30 25.35
N GLN A 716 10.42 14.32 25.07
CA GLN A 716 10.56 15.65 25.66
C GLN A 716 10.29 15.63 27.16
N GLU A 717 9.21 14.97 27.59
CA GLU A 717 8.90 14.79 29.02
C GLU A 717 10.02 14.04 29.75
N THR A 718 10.49 12.92 29.17
CA THR A 718 11.58 12.13 29.74
C THR A 718 12.88 12.94 29.86
N CYS A 719 13.17 13.83 28.90
CA CYS A 719 14.29 14.76 29.02
C CYS A 719 14.14 15.64 30.27
N ILE A 720 12.97 16.26 30.49
CA ILE A 720 12.74 17.14 31.64
C ILE A 720 12.80 16.36 32.95
N GLU A 721 12.22 15.17 32.99
CA GLU A 721 12.26 14.31 34.17
C GLU A 721 13.67 13.85 34.54
N GLY A 722 14.57 13.73 33.55
CA GLY A 722 15.97 13.43 33.78
C GLY A 722 16.69 14.44 34.69
N PHE A 723 16.14 15.65 34.86
CA PHE A 723 16.66 16.69 35.76
C PHE A 723 16.10 16.63 37.19
N LYS A 724 15.16 15.71 37.48
CA LYS A 724 14.66 15.53 38.86
C LYS A 724 15.85 15.23 39.79
N ASN A 725 15.91 15.94 40.91
CA ASN A 725 16.97 15.88 41.92
C ASN A 725 18.35 16.36 41.44
N THR A 726 18.41 17.18 40.38
CA THR A 726 19.63 17.95 40.05
C THR A 726 19.68 19.23 40.89
N THR A 727 20.89 19.70 41.20
CA THR A 727 21.12 20.88 42.07
C THR A 727 21.31 22.18 41.31
N THR A 728 21.34 22.11 39.98
CA THR A 728 21.63 23.24 39.08
C THR A 728 20.36 23.79 38.45
N ASP A 729 20.39 25.03 37.98
CA ASP A 729 19.31 25.65 37.20
C ASP A 729 19.15 25.10 35.77
N ALA A 730 19.96 24.12 35.36
CA ALA A 730 19.96 23.54 34.02
C ALA A 730 18.62 22.89 33.67
N GLY A 731 17.94 22.24 34.62
CA GLY A 731 16.61 21.66 34.40
C GLY A 731 15.57 22.71 34.06
N GLU A 732 15.52 23.82 34.80
CA GLU A 732 14.63 24.95 34.52
C GLU A 732 14.98 25.65 33.20
N LYS A 733 16.26 25.79 32.88
CA LYS A 733 16.70 26.31 31.58
C LYS A 733 16.28 25.39 30.44
N MET A 734 16.40 24.07 30.60
CA MET A 734 15.96 23.10 29.60
C MET A 734 14.45 23.08 29.44
N LYS A 735 13.70 23.18 30.54
CA LYS A 735 12.24 23.33 30.52
C LYS A 735 11.81 24.57 29.74
N LYS A 736 12.48 25.71 29.95
CA LYS A 736 12.27 26.94 29.17
C LYS A 736 12.64 26.75 27.69
N ALA A 737 13.77 26.11 27.40
CA ALA A 737 14.23 25.86 26.03
C ALA A 737 13.29 24.92 25.25
N LEU A 738 12.72 23.92 25.92
CA LEU A 738 11.79 22.96 25.32
C LEU A 738 10.35 23.43 25.30
N ASN A 739 9.99 24.47 26.06
CA ASN A 739 8.60 24.92 26.20
C ASN A 739 7.89 25.11 24.85
N ILE A 740 8.46 25.88 23.93
CA ILE A 740 7.87 26.11 22.60
C ILE A 740 7.81 24.79 21.80
N SER A 741 8.88 23.99 21.84
CA SER A 741 8.93 22.71 21.13
C SER A 741 7.86 21.71 21.62
N MET A 742 7.62 21.65 22.93
CA MET A 742 6.58 20.83 23.54
C MET A 742 5.18 21.32 23.18
N GLN A 743 4.97 22.64 23.17
CA GLN A 743 3.71 23.23 22.71
C GLN A 743 3.45 22.90 21.24
N LEU A 744 4.46 23.03 20.36
CA LEU A 744 4.33 22.69 18.94
C LEU A 744 4.09 21.19 18.72
N SER A 745 4.73 20.32 19.49
CA SER A 745 4.53 18.86 19.40
C SER A 745 3.11 18.46 19.82
N ARG A 746 2.58 19.08 20.87
CA ARG A 746 1.18 18.94 21.31
C ARG A 746 0.19 19.52 20.29
N ASN A 747 0.49 20.69 19.73
CA ASN A 747 -0.31 21.28 18.66
C ASN A 747 -0.35 20.37 17.42
N GLY A 748 0.79 19.81 17.02
CA GLY A 748 0.87 18.82 15.94
C GLY A 748 0.00 17.59 16.23
N LEU A 749 0.10 17.02 17.44
CA LEU A 749 -0.75 15.90 17.85
C LEU A 749 -2.24 16.28 17.87
N ALA A 750 -2.58 17.50 18.29
CA ALA A 750 -3.94 18.03 18.29
C ALA A 750 -4.52 18.13 16.88
N ILE A 751 -3.77 18.73 15.96
CA ILE A 751 -4.16 18.89 14.55
C ILE A 751 -4.38 17.50 13.93
N VAL A 752 -3.41 16.58 14.06
CA VAL A 752 -3.52 15.23 13.48
C VAL A 752 -4.67 14.44 14.13
N THR A 753 -4.92 14.61 15.42
CA THR A 753 -6.03 13.96 16.11
C THR A 753 -7.38 14.51 15.66
N GLU A 754 -7.50 15.82 15.48
CA GLU A 754 -8.74 16.43 15.01
C GLU A 754 -9.02 16.09 13.55
N LEU A 755 -7.99 16.04 12.71
CA LEU A 755 -8.11 15.53 11.33
C LEU A 755 -8.57 14.07 11.33
N SER A 756 -8.04 13.25 12.24
CA SER A 756 -8.48 11.85 12.42
C SER A 756 -9.93 11.76 12.89
N LYS A 757 -10.38 12.65 13.79
CA LYS A 757 -11.76 12.68 14.30
C LYS A 757 -12.76 13.20 13.27
N GLY A 758 -12.47 14.32 12.60
CA GLY A 758 -13.33 14.85 11.54
C GLY A 758 -13.51 13.83 10.41
N PHE A 759 -12.48 13.03 10.11
CA PHE A 759 -12.62 11.90 9.20
C PHE A 759 -13.52 10.78 9.74
N HIS A 760 -13.41 10.45 11.04
CA HIS A 760 -14.33 9.51 11.68
C HIS A 760 -15.78 10.05 11.71
N GLU A 761 -16.00 11.34 11.95
CA GLU A 761 -17.32 11.97 12.02
C GLU A 761 -18.02 12.05 10.65
N LEU A 762 -17.27 12.34 9.59
CA LEU A 762 -17.75 12.23 8.20
C LEU A 762 -18.09 10.77 7.80
N ASN A 763 -17.59 9.80 8.57
CA ASN A 763 -17.91 8.37 8.43
C ASN A 763 -19.02 7.92 9.42
N VAL A 764 -19.51 8.81 10.30
CA VAL A 764 -20.47 8.52 11.38
C VAL A 764 -21.91 8.93 11.06
N GLU A 765 -22.16 9.80 10.08
CA GLU A 765 -23.55 10.07 9.62
C GLU A 765 -24.22 8.85 8.93
N GLY A 766 -23.47 7.78 8.65
CA GLY A 766 -24.01 6.51 8.16
C GLY A 766 -23.95 5.32 9.13
N ILE A 767 -23.31 5.44 10.31
CA ILE A 767 -22.92 4.26 11.11
C ILE A 767 -23.02 4.52 12.63
N GLN A 768 -24.24 4.71 13.15
CA GLN A 768 -24.47 4.64 14.61
C GLN A 768 -25.64 3.74 15.05
N ARG A 769 -26.14 2.83 14.20
CA ARG A 769 -27.14 1.84 14.62
C ARG A 769 -26.87 0.40 14.20
N ARG A 770 -25.64 -0.10 14.34
CA ARG A 770 -25.38 -1.57 14.30
C ARG A 770 -24.35 -2.05 15.31
N ARG A 771 -24.66 -1.85 16.59
CA ARG A 771 -24.26 -2.83 17.62
C ARG A 771 -25.11 -4.08 17.41
N ARG A 772 -24.54 -5.16 16.86
CA ARG A 772 -25.23 -6.46 16.81
C ARG A 772 -24.29 -7.65 17.04
N LEU A 773 -24.19 -7.98 18.33
CA LEU A 773 -24.31 -9.33 18.93
C LEU A 773 -23.64 -10.51 18.21
N LEU A 774 -22.52 -10.95 18.80
CA LEU A 774 -21.87 -12.25 18.60
C LEU A 774 -22.82 -13.40 18.97
N GLY A 775 -23.32 -14.11 17.94
CA GLY A 775 -23.93 -15.44 18.07
C GLY A 775 -22.94 -16.52 17.61
N LYS A 776 -22.60 -17.42 18.55
CA LYS A 776 -21.83 -18.67 18.41
C LYS A 776 -21.88 -19.32 17.01
N LYS A 777 -20.70 -19.62 16.45
CA LYS A 777 -20.41 -20.94 15.87
C LYS A 777 -18.89 -21.21 15.91
N GLU A 778 -18.56 -22.33 16.53
CA GLU A 778 -17.22 -22.90 16.65
C GLU A 778 -16.61 -23.13 15.26
N VAL A 779 -15.33 -22.79 15.12
CA VAL A 779 -14.50 -23.34 14.05
C VAL A 779 -13.26 -23.90 14.72
N THR A 780 -13.20 -25.22 14.66
CA THR A 780 -12.15 -26.13 15.06
C THR A 780 -10.85 -25.81 14.31
N VAL A 781 -9.75 -25.73 15.06
CA VAL A 781 -8.38 -25.69 14.54
C VAL A 781 -7.99 -27.12 14.20
N ILE A 782 -7.56 -27.37 12.95
CA ILE A 782 -6.46 -28.28 12.55
C ILE A 782 -6.19 -28.05 11.04
N GLY A 783 -4.96 -27.64 10.72
CA GLY A 783 -4.32 -27.85 9.41
C GLY A 783 -4.70 -26.91 8.24
N GLY A 784 -3.98 -25.80 8.06
CA GLY A 784 -4.02 -25.02 6.80
C GLY A 784 -3.16 -23.75 6.86
N LYS A 785 -1.98 -23.77 6.23
CA LYS A 785 -0.93 -22.73 6.33
C LYS A 785 -1.34 -21.36 5.72
N PRO A 786 -1.10 -20.21 6.40
CA PRO A 786 -1.37 -18.86 5.85
C PRO A 786 -0.22 -18.24 5.03
N LYS A 787 -0.62 -17.20 4.29
CA LYS A 787 0.06 -16.44 3.22
C LYS A 787 1.28 -15.61 3.63
N SER A 788 2.09 -15.39 2.59
CA SER A 788 3.46 -14.89 2.57
C SER A 788 3.85 -13.54 1.95
N ASP A 789 4.34 -12.50 2.64
CA ASP A 789 5.50 -11.70 2.08
C ASP A 789 6.32 -10.80 3.03
N LEU A 790 6.08 -10.85 4.34
CA LEU A 790 7.14 -10.60 5.33
C LEU A 790 7.00 -11.64 6.44
N SER A 791 5.74 -11.99 6.72
CA SER A 791 5.34 -13.25 7.34
C SER A 791 6.02 -14.49 6.74
N SER A 792 6.43 -14.56 5.46
CA SER A 792 7.02 -15.80 4.85
C SER A 792 8.38 -16.07 5.43
N ILE A 793 9.18 -15.00 5.43
CA ILE A 793 10.59 -15.07 5.72
C ILE A 793 10.76 -15.29 7.22
N PHE A 794 9.96 -14.61 8.04
CA PHE A 794 9.93 -14.82 9.49
C PHE A 794 9.21 -16.11 9.88
N SER A 795 8.05 -16.46 9.31
CA SER A 795 7.34 -17.70 9.62
C SER A 795 8.10 -18.95 9.14
N ARG A 796 8.79 -18.94 7.98
CA ARG A 796 9.61 -20.11 7.55
C ARG A 796 10.84 -20.33 8.44
N ARG A 797 11.45 -19.27 8.98
CA ARG A 797 12.57 -19.40 9.93
C ARG A 797 12.09 -19.80 11.34
N LEU A 798 10.91 -19.38 11.79
CA LEU A 798 10.40 -19.67 13.15
C LEU A 798 9.58 -20.97 13.30
N LEU A 799 9.04 -21.55 12.21
CA LEU A 799 8.20 -22.76 12.22
C LEU A 799 8.92 -24.09 12.59
N GLN A 800 10.22 -24.06 12.92
CA GLN A 800 11.01 -25.25 13.28
C GLN A 800 11.78 -25.10 14.60
N ALA A 801 11.44 -24.13 15.45
CA ALA A 801 12.20 -23.84 16.66
C ALA A 801 11.70 -24.59 17.93
N ASN A 802 11.15 -25.80 17.79
CA ASN A 802 10.78 -26.70 18.90
C ASN A 802 10.94 -28.17 18.44
N GLN A 803 12.17 -28.56 18.13
CA GLN A 803 12.71 -29.93 18.20
C GLN A 803 14.17 -29.86 17.74
N ASP A 804 15.07 -30.04 18.70
CA ASP A 804 16.51 -30.27 18.57
C ASP A 804 17.31 -29.38 17.59
N THR A 805 18.04 -28.47 18.22
CA THR A 805 19.17 -27.70 17.70
C THR A 805 20.17 -28.57 16.95
N GLN A 806 20.05 -28.67 15.62
CA GLN A 806 21.22 -28.67 14.72
C GLN A 806 21.04 -27.97 13.36
N ASN A 807 19.84 -27.63 12.84
CA ASN A 807 19.73 -26.98 11.51
C ASN A 807 18.45 -26.12 11.27
N GLY A 808 18.12 -25.14 12.13
CA GLY A 808 16.78 -24.49 12.09
C GLY A 808 16.65 -23.00 11.72
N VAL A 809 17.60 -22.14 12.11
CA VAL A 809 17.69 -20.74 11.67
C VAL A 809 19.16 -20.44 11.44
N LYS A 810 19.54 -20.04 10.22
CA LYS A 810 20.91 -19.60 9.97
C LYS A 810 21.12 -18.27 10.69
N ALA A 811 21.72 -18.33 11.86
CA ALA A 811 22.16 -17.15 12.59
C ALA A 811 23.21 -16.42 11.74
N ASP A 812 23.08 -15.10 11.66
CA ASP A 812 24.11 -14.27 11.04
C ASP A 812 25.33 -14.18 11.97
N VAL A 813 25.07 -14.18 13.28
CA VAL A 813 26.08 -14.23 14.34
C VAL A 813 25.66 -15.20 15.45
N VAL A 814 26.61 -15.99 15.94
CA VAL A 814 26.46 -16.84 17.12
C VAL A 814 27.35 -16.33 18.24
N VAL A 815 26.77 -16.11 19.41
CA VAL A 815 27.46 -15.71 20.64
C VAL A 815 27.43 -16.88 21.62
N ALA A 816 28.59 -17.28 22.14
CA ALA A 816 28.70 -18.36 23.10
C ALA A 816 29.85 -18.11 24.07
N LYS A 817 29.57 -18.11 25.38
CA LYS A 817 30.59 -17.86 26.41
C LYS A 817 31.67 -18.92 26.48
N ASP A 818 31.34 -20.15 26.08
CA ASP A 818 32.23 -21.31 26.06
C ASP A 818 33.23 -21.31 24.87
N GLY A 819 33.18 -20.29 24.00
CA GLY A 819 34.02 -20.18 22.81
C GLY A 819 33.54 -20.98 21.61
N SER A 820 32.39 -21.65 21.68
CA SER A 820 31.82 -22.43 20.58
C SER A 820 31.07 -21.60 19.53
N GLY A 821 31.08 -20.27 19.66
CA GLY A 821 30.44 -19.30 18.77
C GLY A 821 31.45 -18.41 18.04
N GLY A 822 30.95 -17.50 17.21
CA GLY A 822 31.81 -16.49 16.55
C GLY A 822 32.26 -15.36 17.48
N PHE A 823 31.59 -15.19 18.62
CA PHE A 823 31.90 -14.19 19.64
C PHE A 823 31.65 -14.76 21.04
N ASN A 824 32.42 -14.28 22.02
CA ASN A 824 32.29 -14.70 23.43
C ASN A 824 31.39 -13.76 24.25
N ASN A 825 31.08 -12.59 23.72
CA ASN A 825 30.22 -11.58 24.34
C ASN A 825 29.29 -10.96 23.28
N ILE A 826 28.19 -10.38 23.74
CA ILE A 826 27.12 -9.87 22.86
C ILE A 826 27.51 -8.50 22.30
N LYS A 827 28.25 -7.68 23.06
CA LYS A 827 28.66 -6.35 22.64
C LYS A 827 29.48 -6.36 21.33
N ASP A 828 30.37 -7.34 21.17
CA ASP A 828 31.17 -7.48 19.94
C ASP A 828 30.30 -7.94 18.75
N ALA A 829 29.30 -8.78 19.01
CA ALA A 829 28.35 -9.22 17.99
C ALA A 829 27.48 -8.06 17.48
N ILE A 830 27.08 -7.12 18.34
CA ILE A 830 26.30 -5.94 17.96
C ILE A 830 27.04 -5.08 16.91
N ASN A 831 28.37 -5.03 16.96
CA ASN A 831 29.17 -4.28 15.99
C ASN A 831 29.11 -4.86 14.56
N ARG A 832 28.59 -6.09 14.38
CA ARG A 832 28.38 -6.70 13.07
C ARG A 832 27.03 -6.39 12.46
N ILE A 833 26.12 -5.76 13.21
CA ILE A 833 24.78 -5.46 12.72
C ILE A 833 24.87 -4.41 11.59
N PRO A 834 24.37 -4.73 10.37
CA PRO A 834 24.30 -3.75 9.30
C PRO A 834 23.29 -2.65 9.66
N LEU A 835 23.72 -1.39 9.54
CA LEU A 835 22.85 -0.25 9.79
C LEU A 835 21.82 -0.10 8.65
N ASN A 836 20.58 0.21 9.01
CA ASN A 836 19.42 0.39 8.12
C ASN A 836 19.13 -0.84 7.25
N ALA A 837 19.38 -2.04 7.77
CA ALA A 837 19.17 -3.28 7.03
C ALA A 837 17.70 -3.50 6.68
N THR A 838 17.42 -3.82 5.41
CA THR A 838 16.08 -4.18 4.94
C THR A 838 15.71 -5.64 5.23
N LYS A 839 16.72 -6.46 5.54
CA LYS A 839 16.57 -7.87 5.91
C LYS A 839 16.83 -8.06 7.40
N PRO A 840 16.26 -9.12 8.02
CA PRO A 840 16.46 -9.36 9.45
C PRO A 840 17.87 -9.85 9.73
N PHE A 841 18.50 -9.31 10.77
CA PHE A 841 19.81 -9.73 11.26
C PHE A 841 19.66 -10.55 12.54
N VAL A 842 20.03 -11.83 12.50
CA VAL A 842 19.79 -12.80 13.57
C VAL A 842 21.04 -12.99 14.41
N ILE A 843 20.94 -12.62 15.69
CA ILE A 843 21.94 -12.92 16.72
C ILE A 843 21.39 -14.06 17.56
N TYR A 844 22.04 -15.22 17.46
CA TYR A 844 21.77 -16.37 18.32
C TYR A 844 22.74 -16.35 19.51
N ILE A 845 22.19 -16.39 20.71
CA ILE A 845 22.95 -16.34 21.96
C ILE A 845 22.72 -17.67 22.69
N LYS A 846 23.78 -18.45 22.86
CA LYS A 846 23.71 -19.71 23.57
C LYS A 846 23.38 -19.53 25.05
N GLU A 847 23.07 -20.62 25.74
CA GLU A 847 22.88 -20.62 27.18
C GLU A 847 24.08 -20.01 27.94
N GLY A 848 23.77 -19.28 29.00
CA GLY A 848 24.75 -18.54 29.78
C GLY A 848 24.17 -17.25 30.36
N VAL A 849 24.87 -16.73 31.37
CA VAL A 849 24.58 -15.43 31.98
C VAL A 849 25.58 -14.42 31.45
N TYR A 850 25.13 -13.45 30.67
CA TYR A 850 25.93 -12.42 30.00
C TYR A 850 25.81 -11.11 30.77
N GLU A 851 26.84 -10.74 31.52
CA GLU A 851 26.87 -9.51 32.30
C GLU A 851 27.36 -8.34 31.44
N GLU A 852 26.42 -7.69 30.75
CA GLU A 852 26.68 -6.64 29.76
C GLU A 852 25.51 -5.65 29.70
N ASN A 853 25.82 -4.35 29.63
CA ASN A 853 24.84 -3.33 29.24
C ASN A 853 24.88 -3.10 27.72
N LEU A 854 23.75 -3.31 27.04
CA LEU A 854 23.64 -3.32 25.58
C LEU A 854 22.72 -2.21 25.07
N GLU A 855 23.10 -1.58 23.97
CA GLU A 855 22.27 -0.59 23.28
C GLU A 855 22.17 -0.93 21.79
N PHE A 856 20.95 -1.29 21.34
CA PHE A 856 20.63 -1.45 19.91
C PHE A 856 20.20 -0.09 19.37
N GLY A 857 21.14 0.59 18.70
CA GLY A 857 20.96 1.96 18.22
C GLY A 857 19.81 2.13 17.22
N TYR A 858 19.35 3.36 17.04
CA TYR A 858 18.18 3.70 16.20
C TYR A 858 18.28 3.23 14.74
N ARG A 859 19.50 3.08 14.20
CA ARG A 859 19.78 2.58 12.84
C ARG A 859 19.89 1.05 12.77
N MET A 860 19.92 0.34 13.89
CA MET A 860 19.96 -1.12 13.95
C MET A 860 18.54 -1.69 13.87
N ILE A 861 17.89 -1.51 12.72
CA ILE A 861 16.52 -1.97 12.47
C ILE A 861 16.50 -3.46 12.07
N ASN A 862 15.35 -4.11 12.26
CA ASN A 862 15.13 -5.53 11.90
C ASN A 862 16.05 -6.54 12.61
N VAL A 863 16.49 -6.25 13.83
CA VAL A 863 17.34 -7.17 14.62
C VAL A 863 16.48 -8.25 15.30
N MET A 864 16.96 -9.50 15.28
CA MET A 864 16.37 -10.63 15.98
C MET A 864 17.35 -11.20 17.02
N LEU A 865 16.94 -11.23 18.29
CA LEU A 865 17.69 -11.81 19.39
C LEU A 865 17.04 -13.14 19.81
N ILE A 866 17.77 -14.25 19.67
CA ILE A 866 17.24 -15.59 19.96
C ILE A 866 18.14 -16.28 20.99
N GLY A 867 17.57 -16.69 22.12
CA GLY A 867 18.26 -17.48 23.14
C GLY A 867 17.85 -18.95 23.17
N ASP A 868 18.52 -19.74 24.02
CA ASP A 868 18.24 -21.17 24.25
C ASP A 868 17.06 -21.42 25.20
N GLY A 869 16.52 -20.36 25.79
CA GLY A 869 15.42 -20.39 26.75
C GLY A 869 15.50 -19.20 27.67
N LYS A 870 14.36 -18.62 28.06
CA LYS A 870 14.35 -17.41 28.90
C LYS A 870 15.05 -17.55 30.25
N GLU A 871 15.10 -18.78 30.79
CA GLU A 871 15.84 -19.08 32.03
C GLU A 871 17.29 -19.51 31.78
N LYS A 872 17.64 -19.87 30.53
CA LYS A 872 18.96 -20.42 30.17
C LYS A 872 19.91 -19.36 29.63
N THR A 873 19.41 -18.49 28.76
CA THR A 873 20.15 -17.37 28.19
C THR A 873 19.69 -16.10 28.87
N ARG A 874 20.54 -15.48 29.69
CA ARG A 874 20.19 -14.29 30.47
C ARG A 874 21.20 -13.18 30.24
N ILE A 875 20.72 -11.98 29.94
CA ILE A 875 21.53 -10.77 29.88
C ILE A 875 21.28 -9.99 31.16
N THR A 876 22.33 -9.73 31.95
CA THR A 876 22.22 -9.14 33.28
C THR A 876 23.08 -7.89 33.41
N GLY A 877 22.62 -6.97 34.24
CA GLY A 877 23.30 -5.73 34.60
C GLY A 877 22.79 -5.24 35.94
N HIS A 878 23.42 -4.21 36.51
CA HIS A 878 23.11 -3.76 37.88
C HIS A 878 23.10 -2.22 38.01
N VAL A 879 23.03 -1.52 36.88
CA VAL A 879 22.99 -0.05 36.83
C VAL A 879 21.66 0.44 37.41
N ASN A 880 21.69 1.47 38.25
CA ASN A 880 20.54 1.88 39.04
C ASN A 880 20.56 3.37 39.41
N ASN A 881 19.42 3.88 39.89
CA ASN A 881 19.25 5.28 40.22
C ASN A 881 19.86 5.73 41.56
N ALA A 882 19.88 4.84 42.56
CA ALA A 882 20.49 5.15 43.85
C ALA A 882 21.97 5.54 43.71
N ASP A 883 22.67 4.98 42.71
CA ASP A 883 24.06 5.31 42.37
C ASP A 883 24.20 6.57 41.48
N GLY A 884 23.13 7.38 41.36
CA GLY A 884 23.13 8.65 40.65
C GLY A 884 22.99 8.56 39.13
N ILE A 885 22.59 7.39 38.60
CA ILE A 885 22.31 7.21 37.16
C ILE A 885 20.82 7.48 36.89
N PRO A 886 20.46 8.40 36.00
CA PRO A 886 19.05 8.61 35.67
C PRO A 886 18.40 7.34 35.10
N THR A 887 17.14 7.07 35.45
CA THR A 887 16.41 5.83 35.11
C THR A 887 16.53 5.44 33.63
N PHE A 888 16.46 6.39 32.69
CA PHE A 888 16.58 6.12 31.25
C PHE A 888 17.91 5.42 30.87
N ARG A 889 18.98 5.60 31.66
CA ARG A 889 20.31 5.00 31.43
C ARG A 889 20.57 3.77 32.32
N THR A 890 19.61 3.33 33.13
CA THR A 890 19.79 2.14 33.98
C THR A 890 19.50 0.83 33.26
N ALA A 891 18.98 0.88 32.03
CA ALA A 891 18.64 -0.30 31.24
C ALA A 891 19.83 -1.25 31.06
N THR A 892 19.64 -2.52 31.41
CA THR A 892 20.56 -3.60 31.00
C THR A 892 20.54 -3.74 29.48
N VAL A 893 19.36 -3.76 28.87
CA VAL A 893 19.21 -3.75 27.40
C VAL A 893 18.31 -2.60 26.96
N ALA A 894 18.82 -1.73 26.08
CA ALA A 894 18.09 -0.66 25.44
C ALA A 894 17.85 -0.97 23.95
N VAL A 895 16.59 -0.99 23.53
CA VAL A 895 16.17 -1.30 22.15
C VAL A 895 15.56 -0.06 21.51
N ASN A 896 16.30 0.53 20.54
CA ASN A 896 15.89 1.77 19.87
C ASN A 896 15.61 1.61 18.37
N GLY A 897 16.10 0.55 17.72
CA GLY A 897 15.85 0.28 16.30
C GLY A 897 14.51 -0.42 16.06
N ASP A 898 13.68 0.14 15.17
CA ASP A 898 12.36 -0.39 14.83
C ASP A 898 12.41 -1.85 14.32
N ASN A 899 11.28 -2.55 14.46
CA ASN A 899 11.08 -3.94 14.03
C ASN A 899 11.93 -4.98 14.80
N PHE A 900 12.31 -4.67 16.04
CA PHE A 900 13.07 -5.57 16.91
C PHE A 900 12.24 -6.79 17.34
N PHE A 901 12.89 -7.95 17.39
CA PHE A 901 12.28 -9.20 17.83
C PHE A 901 13.17 -9.93 18.83
N ALA A 902 12.62 -10.36 19.97
CA ALA A 902 13.33 -11.23 20.90
C ALA A 902 12.52 -12.49 21.22
N LYS A 903 13.21 -13.63 21.32
CA LYS A 903 12.62 -14.91 21.68
C LYS A 903 13.52 -15.72 22.60
N ASN A 904 12.92 -16.41 23.59
CA ASN A 904 13.60 -17.39 24.43
C ASN A 904 14.81 -16.82 25.18
N ILE A 905 14.71 -15.60 25.71
CA ILE A 905 15.83 -14.92 26.38
C ILE A 905 15.34 -14.12 27.59
N GLY A 906 16.17 -14.07 28.64
CA GLY A 906 15.92 -13.30 29.85
C GLY A 906 16.72 -11.99 29.88
N PHE A 907 16.07 -10.91 30.31
CA PHE A 907 16.67 -9.62 30.58
C PHE A 907 16.58 -9.32 32.07
N GLU A 908 17.69 -9.06 32.73
CA GLU A 908 17.75 -8.86 34.18
C GLU A 908 18.42 -7.54 34.53
N ASN A 909 17.86 -6.86 35.54
CA ASN A 909 18.62 -5.93 36.36
C ASN A 909 18.71 -6.42 37.81
N SER A 910 19.91 -6.77 38.25
CA SER A 910 20.21 -7.42 39.52
C SER A 910 20.52 -6.44 40.67
N ALA A 911 20.32 -5.12 40.47
CA ALA A 911 20.66 -4.10 41.46
C ALA A 911 19.96 -4.27 42.83
N GLY A 912 18.73 -4.80 42.86
CA GLY A 912 17.98 -5.05 44.08
C GLY A 912 17.06 -3.88 44.51
N ALA A 913 16.12 -4.17 45.42
CA ALA A 913 15.11 -3.19 45.86
C ALA A 913 15.70 -1.94 46.56
N ALA A 914 16.84 -2.07 47.24
CA ALA A 914 17.52 -0.96 47.91
C ALA A 914 18.15 0.05 46.94
N LYS A 915 18.26 -0.31 45.66
CA LYS A 915 18.89 0.52 44.62
C LYS A 915 17.90 1.39 43.83
N LEU A 916 16.64 1.44 44.27
CA LEU A 916 15.58 2.23 43.65
C LEU A 916 15.39 1.82 42.16
N GLN A 917 15.14 2.77 41.26
CA GLN A 917 14.84 2.50 39.85
C GLN A 917 16.01 1.82 39.12
N ALA A 918 15.77 0.64 38.55
CA ALA A 918 16.78 -0.15 37.85
C ALA A 918 16.14 -0.99 36.73
N VAL A 919 16.33 -0.55 35.48
CA VAL A 919 15.62 -1.11 34.32
C VAL A 919 16.33 -2.34 33.78
N ALA A 920 15.59 -3.42 33.56
CA ALA A 920 16.11 -4.62 32.88
C ALA A 920 16.04 -4.47 31.36
N LEU A 921 14.88 -4.04 30.84
CA LEU A 921 14.65 -3.83 29.42
C LEU A 921 13.96 -2.49 29.18
N MET A 922 14.52 -1.69 28.28
CA MET A 922 13.91 -0.45 27.77
C MET A 922 13.66 -0.55 26.27
N VAL A 923 12.46 -0.18 25.83
CA VAL A 923 12.06 -0.26 24.42
C VAL A 923 11.47 1.07 23.95
N THR A 924 12.12 1.68 22.96
CA THR A 924 11.65 2.90 22.25
C THR A 924 11.29 2.61 20.77
N ALA A 925 11.59 1.39 20.31
CA ALA A 925 11.43 0.92 18.94
C ALA A 925 9.97 0.59 18.58
N ASP A 926 9.54 0.98 17.38
CA ASP A 926 8.21 0.67 16.85
C ASP A 926 8.13 -0.77 16.36
N PHE A 927 6.93 -1.35 16.41
CA PHE A 927 6.65 -2.72 15.97
C PHE A 927 7.54 -3.79 16.62
N SER A 928 7.84 -3.61 17.92
CA SER A 928 8.70 -4.53 18.69
C SER A 928 7.90 -5.71 19.26
N VAL A 929 8.43 -6.94 19.10
CA VAL A 929 7.78 -8.17 19.59
C VAL A 929 8.69 -8.98 20.49
N PHE A 930 8.18 -9.38 21.66
CA PHE A 930 8.87 -10.24 22.62
C PHE A 930 8.05 -11.51 22.86
N TYR A 931 8.66 -12.68 22.62
CA TYR A 931 7.98 -13.97 22.72
C TYR A 931 8.73 -14.95 23.61
N ASN A 932 8.08 -15.43 24.67
CA ASN A 932 8.69 -16.32 25.66
C ASN A 932 10.02 -15.75 26.22
N CYS A 933 9.97 -14.51 26.70
CA CYS A 933 11.09 -13.83 27.36
C CYS A 933 10.83 -13.68 28.87
N SER A 934 11.88 -13.46 29.65
CA SER A 934 11.76 -12.97 31.04
C SER A 934 12.32 -11.56 31.16
N MET A 935 11.70 -10.75 32.00
CA MET A 935 12.18 -9.43 32.39
C MET A 935 12.17 -9.38 33.91
N ASP A 936 13.35 -9.43 34.52
CA ASP A 936 13.53 -9.66 35.94
C ASP A 936 14.22 -8.47 36.62
N GLY A 937 13.58 -7.92 37.65
CA GLY A 937 14.12 -6.81 38.41
C GLY A 937 13.36 -6.57 39.71
N TYR A 938 13.42 -5.34 40.19
CA TYR A 938 12.66 -4.87 41.35
C TYR A 938 11.81 -3.65 40.96
N GLN A 939 12.29 -2.44 41.22
CA GLN A 939 11.61 -1.21 40.82
C GLN A 939 11.97 -0.88 39.37
N ASP A 940 10.97 -0.49 38.58
CA ASP A 940 11.12 -0.05 37.17
C ASP A 940 11.69 -1.15 36.24
N THR A 941 11.27 -2.40 36.40
CA THR A 941 11.86 -3.55 35.67
C THR A 941 11.76 -3.44 34.15
N LEU A 942 10.56 -3.18 33.62
CA LEU A 942 10.30 -3.08 32.19
C LEU A 942 9.83 -1.68 31.81
N TYR A 943 10.68 -0.97 31.07
CA TYR A 943 10.40 0.36 30.56
C TYR A 943 9.85 0.30 29.13
N VAL A 944 8.53 0.19 29.01
CA VAL A 944 7.80 0.27 27.73
C VAL A 944 7.64 1.72 27.29
N HIS A 945 8.77 2.37 27.00
CA HIS A 945 8.91 3.82 26.89
C HIS A 945 7.96 4.46 25.86
N SER A 946 7.99 4.06 24.59
CA SER A 946 7.17 4.68 23.53
C SER A 946 6.84 3.72 22.37
N LYS A 947 5.94 4.14 21.47
CA LYS A 947 5.51 3.45 20.24
C LYS A 947 4.81 2.09 20.47
N ARG A 948 4.64 1.27 19.42
CA ARG A 948 3.85 0.03 19.45
C ARG A 948 4.68 -1.19 19.85
N GLN A 949 4.24 -1.92 20.87
CA GLN A 949 4.97 -3.05 21.45
C GLN A 949 4.04 -4.22 21.80
N PHE A 950 4.47 -5.45 21.55
CA PHE A 950 3.69 -6.65 21.85
C PHE A 950 4.50 -7.70 22.61
N TYR A 951 3.95 -8.18 23.72
CA TYR A 951 4.58 -9.17 24.61
C TYR A 951 3.68 -10.39 24.72
N ARG A 952 4.23 -11.57 24.41
CA ARG A 952 3.49 -12.84 24.43
C ARG A 952 4.23 -13.91 25.22
N ASP A 953 3.51 -14.59 26.11
CA ASP A 953 4.04 -15.70 26.93
C ASP A 953 5.29 -15.29 27.74
N CYS A 954 5.40 -14.02 28.09
CA CYS A 954 6.53 -13.47 28.84
C CYS A 954 6.28 -13.51 30.35
N THR A 955 7.36 -13.52 31.13
CA THR A 955 7.31 -13.35 32.58
C THR A 955 7.93 -12.00 32.92
N VAL A 956 7.22 -11.14 33.64
CA VAL A 956 7.76 -9.88 34.16
C VAL A 956 7.71 -9.92 35.68
N THR A 957 8.86 -9.74 36.31
CA THR A 957 9.04 -9.92 37.75
C THR A 957 9.52 -8.61 38.38
N GLY A 958 8.81 -8.09 39.40
CA GLY A 958 9.21 -6.84 40.03
C GLY A 958 8.40 -6.44 41.27
N THR A 959 8.53 -5.18 41.69
CA THR A 959 7.93 -4.64 42.93
C THR A 959 7.14 -3.35 42.67
N ILE A 960 7.83 -2.22 42.61
CA ILE A 960 7.27 -0.89 42.39
C ILE A 960 7.33 -0.55 40.90
N ASP A 961 6.19 -0.16 40.33
CA ASP A 961 6.08 0.37 38.96
C ASP A 961 6.78 -0.48 37.89
N PHE A 962 6.76 -1.80 38.07
CA PHE A 962 7.70 -2.66 37.35
C PHE A 962 7.34 -2.86 35.87
N VAL A 963 6.16 -2.40 35.43
CA VAL A 963 5.84 -2.15 34.03
C VAL A 963 5.41 -0.69 33.88
N PHE A 964 6.24 0.14 33.24
CA PHE A 964 6.00 1.59 33.18
C PHE A 964 6.41 2.18 31.84
N GLY A 965 5.90 3.38 31.54
CA GLY A 965 6.14 4.10 30.29
C GLY A 965 4.87 4.55 29.58
N ASP A 966 5.03 5.02 28.35
CA ASP A 966 3.97 5.62 27.54
C ASP A 966 3.92 5.04 26.11
N SER A 967 4.22 3.75 25.98
CA SER A 967 3.97 2.99 24.76
C SER A 967 2.48 2.67 24.56
N ALA A 968 2.11 2.29 23.34
CA ALA A 968 0.95 1.45 23.10
C ALA A 968 1.41 -0.01 23.22
N SER A 969 1.16 -0.64 24.37
CA SER A 969 1.64 -2.00 24.66
C SER A 969 0.52 -2.96 25.07
N ILE A 970 0.58 -4.17 24.52
CA ILE A 970 -0.29 -5.28 24.92
C ILE A 970 0.57 -6.46 25.41
N PHE A 971 0.21 -6.97 26.57
CA PHE A 971 0.75 -8.17 27.18
C PHE A 971 -0.30 -9.26 27.15
N GLN A 972 -0.04 -10.31 26.40
CA GLN A 972 -1.00 -11.39 26.21
C GLN A 972 -0.45 -12.72 26.73
N ASN A 973 -1.21 -13.38 27.61
CA ASN A 973 -0.79 -14.62 28.25
C ASN A 973 0.56 -14.50 28.98
N CYS A 974 0.82 -13.33 29.56
CA CYS A 974 2.02 -13.06 30.34
C CYS A 974 1.77 -13.36 31.83
N THR A 975 2.85 -13.57 32.58
CA THR A 975 2.80 -13.68 34.04
C THR A 975 3.52 -12.50 34.66
N PHE A 976 2.83 -11.77 35.53
CA PHE A 976 3.35 -10.67 36.33
C PHE A 976 3.57 -11.18 37.75
N LEU A 977 4.83 -11.45 38.08
CA LEU A 977 5.24 -11.97 39.38
C LEU A 977 5.65 -10.82 40.30
N VAL A 978 4.81 -10.55 41.30
CA VAL A 978 5.05 -9.50 42.28
C VAL A 978 5.93 -10.04 43.40
N ARG A 979 7.10 -9.44 43.58
CA ARG A 979 8.07 -9.83 44.60
C ARG A 979 7.86 -9.08 45.91
N LYS A 980 8.56 -9.55 46.93
CA LYS A 980 8.66 -8.86 48.22
C LYS A 980 9.44 -7.54 48.04
N PRO A 981 8.85 -6.36 48.36
CA PRO A 981 9.56 -5.08 48.36
C PRO A 981 10.30 -4.88 49.69
N LEU A 982 10.88 -3.68 49.90
CA LEU A 982 11.41 -3.31 51.22
C LEU A 982 10.28 -3.03 52.23
N ASP A 983 10.63 -3.07 53.51
CA ASP A 983 9.71 -2.69 54.59
C ASP A 983 9.23 -1.24 54.42
N GLY A 984 7.91 -1.04 54.56
CA GLY A 984 7.24 0.25 54.36
C GLY A 984 6.92 0.60 52.91
N GLN A 985 7.31 -0.22 51.93
CA GLN A 985 6.96 -0.02 50.53
C GLN A 985 5.66 -0.75 50.15
N GLN A 986 5.07 -0.30 49.04
CA GLN A 986 3.92 -0.93 48.39
C GLN A 986 4.27 -1.28 46.94
N ASN A 987 3.73 -2.39 46.45
CA ASN A 987 3.92 -2.81 45.07
C ASN A 987 2.87 -2.19 44.15
N ALA A 988 3.26 -1.93 42.91
CA ALA A 988 2.36 -1.51 41.84
C ALA A 988 2.77 -2.21 40.55
N VAL A 989 1.86 -2.95 39.93
CA VAL A 989 2.17 -3.69 38.70
C VAL A 989 2.44 -2.73 37.55
N THR A 990 1.61 -1.70 37.37
CA THR A 990 1.78 -0.72 36.30
C THR A 990 1.92 0.73 36.80
N ALA A 991 2.72 1.52 36.07
CA ALA A 991 2.75 2.97 36.19
C ALA A 991 2.76 3.61 34.79
N GLN A 992 1.57 3.80 34.22
CA GLN A 992 1.45 4.30 32.85
C GLN A 992 1.60 5.83 32.80
N GLY A 993 2.43 6.32 31.88
CA GLY A 993 2.98 7.68 31.85
C GLY A 993 2.30 8.67 30.90
N ARG A 994 1.10 8.38 30.37
CA ARG A 994 0.45 9.24 29.36
C ARG A 994 0.21 10.66 29.88
N SER A 995 0.76 11.65 29.18
CA SER A 995 0.78 13.07 29.61
C SER A 995 -0.17 13.96 28.81
N ASP A 996 -0.66 13.51 27.66
CA ASP A 996 -1.67 14.19 26.85
C ASP A 996 -2.80 13.23 26.47
N VAL A 997 -4.05 13.68 26.63
CA VAL A 997 -5.25 12.86 26.39
C VAL A 997 -5.34 12.32 24.95
N ARG A 998 -4.72 13.01 23.98
CA ARG A 998 -4.74 12.67 22.55
C ARG A 998 -3.72 11.60 22.17
N GLN A 999 -2.73 11.32 23.04
CA GLN A 999 -1.75 10.26 22.83
C GLN A 999 -2.47 8.90 22.73
N PRO A 1000 -2.22 8.12 21.67
CA PRO A 1000 -2.87 6.83 21.44
C PRO A 1000 -2.24 5.68 22.25
N THR A 1001 -1.72 5.95 23.43
CA THR A 1001 -0.85 5.05 24.22
C THR A 1001 -1.57 4.47 25.44
N GLY A 1002 -1.04 3.39 26.01
CA GLY A 1002 -1.63 2.70 27.15
C GLY A 1002 -1.02 1.31 27.36
N ILE A 1003 -1.17 0.78 28.57
CA ILE A 1003 -0.74 -0.58 28.94
C ILE A 1003 -1.98 -1.47 29.03
N VAL A 1004 -2.00 -2.57 28.26
CA VAL A 1004 -3.08 -3.54 28.29
C VAL A 1004 -2.56 -4.91 28.73
N LEU A 1005 -3.14 -5.46 29.80
CA LEU A 1005 -2.89 -6.82 30.26
C LEU A 1005 -4.09 -7.70 29.87
N GLN A 1006 -3.90 -8.62 28.94
CA GLN A 1006 -4.97 -9.48 28.43
C GLN A 1006 -4.65 -10.96 28.68
N ASN A 1007 -5.62 -11.72 29.18
CA ASN A 1007 -5.49 -13.16 29.41
C ASN A 1007 -4.21 -13.53 30.16
N SER A 1008 -3.80 -12.69 31.09
CA SER A 1008 -2.52 -12.80 31.79
C SER A 1008 -2.75 -13.31 33.22
N ARG A 1009 -1.68 -13.37 34.01
CA ARG A 1009 -1.74 -13.73 35.43
C ARG A 1009 -0.97 -12.72 36.26
N ILE A 1010 -1.58 -12.21 37.32
CA ILE A 1010 -0.93 -11.38 38.34
C ILE A 1010 -0.87 -12.21 39.61
N MET A 1011 0.34 -12.54 40.06
CA MET A 1011 0.56 -13.51 41.14
C MET A 1011 1.67 -13.05 42.07
N ALA A 1012 1.64 -13.54 43.31
CA ALA A 1012 2.74 -13.35 44.25
C ALA A 1012 3.90 -14.30 43.90
N ALA A 1013 5.14 -13.78 43.90
CA ALA A 1013 6.33 -14.61 43.95
C ALA A 1013 6.39 -15.36 45.30
N SER A 1014 7.08 -16.49 45.33
CA SER A 1014 7.10 -17.40 46.49
C SER A 1014 7.42 -16.71 47.82
N GLU A 1015 8.32 -15.73 47.80
CA GLU A 1015 8.75 -14.93 48.95
C GLU A 1015 7.70 -13.94 49.47
N LEU A 1016 6.70 -13.61 48.66
CA LEU A 1016 5.61 -12.70 49.03
C LEU A 1016 4.35 -13.44 49.48
N VAL A 1017 4.15 -14.70 49.11
CA VAL A 1017 2.90 -15.46 49.39
C VAL A 1017 2.50 -15.41 50.86
N SER A 1018 3.43 -15.67 51.79
CA SER A 1018 3.18 -15.63 53.24
C SER A 1018 3.16 -14.22 53.84
N LEU A 1019 3.56 -13.21 53.07
CA LEU A 1019 3.75 -11.82 53.49
C LEU A 1019 2.82 -10.83 52.76
N LYS A 1020 1.92 -11.30 51.91
CA LYS A 1020 1.03 -10.47 51.08
C LYS A 1020 0.17 -9.48 51.88
N ASN A 1021 -0.17 -9.81 53.13
CA ASN A 1021 -0.90 -8.91 54.01
C ASN A 1021 -0.02 -7.79 54.60
N LYS A 1022 1.30 -8.01 54.69
CA LYS A 1022 2.29 -7.02 55.19
C LYS A 1022 2.63 -5.99 54.11
N TYR A 1023 2.71 -6.40 52.84
CA TYR A 1023 3.12 -5.54 51.72
C TYR A 1023 1.96 -5.31 50.75
N PRO A 1024 1.28 -4.16 50.81
CA PRO A 1024 0.17 -3.85 49.92
C PRO A 1024 0.59 -3.94 48.45
N THR A 1025 -0.22 -4.60 47.63
CA THR A 1025 -0.01 -4.70 46.18
C THR A 1025 -1.22 -4.15 45.44
N TYR A 1026 -0.95 -3.33 44.42
CA TYR A 1026 -1.96 -2.70 43.57
C TYR A 1026 -1.72 -3.02 42.10
N LEU A 1027 -2.79 -2.96 41.32
CA LEU A 1027 -2.79 -3.15 39.86
C LEU A 1027 -1.98 -2.06 39.14
N GLY A 1028 -1.96 -0.84 39.70
CA GLY A 1028 -1.12 0.24 39.20
C GLY A 1028 -1.42 1.59 39.84
N ARG A 1029 -0.71 2.63 39.40
CA ARG A 1029 -0.86 4.03 39.86
C ARG A 1029 -0.55 5.06 38.77
N PRO A 1030 -1.25 6.21 38.73
CA PRO A 1030 -1.22 7.11 37.58
C PRO A 1030 0.01 8.02 37.60
N TRP A 1031 1.11 7.57 37.00
CA TRP A 1031 2.31 8.40 36.85
C TRP A 1031 2.05 9.60 35.93
N GLY A 1032 1.49 9.37 34.74
CA GLY A 1032 1.03 10.44 33.84
C GLY A 1032 -0.36 10.96 34.24
N ASN A 1033 -0.63 12.25 34.01
CA ASN A 1033 -1.92 12.85 34.36
C ASN A 1033 -3.11 12.22 33.61
N PHE A 1034 -2.87 11.66 32.42
CA PHE A 1034 -3.88 10.94 31.63
C PHE A 1034 -3.62 9.44 31.59
N SER A 1035 -2.99 8.89 32.64
CA SER A 1035 -2.57 7.49 32.72
C SER A 1035 -3.66 6.52 32.26
N ARG A 1036 -3.30 5.52 31.45
CA ARG A 1036 -4.25 4.58 30.84
C ARG A 1036 -3.78 3.13 30.94
N THR A 1037 -4.48 2.35 31.77
CA THR A 1037 -4.21 0.93 32.01
C THR A 1037 -5.50 0.11 31.93
N ILE A 1038 -5.48 -0.98 31.17
CA ILE A 1038 -6.61 -1.89 31.02
C ILE A 1038 -6.16 -3.29 31.42
N ILE A 1039 -6.89 -3.94 32.33
CA ILE A 1039 -6.63 -5.32 32.77
C ILE A 1039 -7.87 -6.15 32.48
N MET A 1040 -7.75 -7.10 31.57
CA MET A 1040 -8.89 -7.88 31.10
C MET A 1040 -8.59 -9.36 30.90
N GLU A 1041 -9.62 -10.20 31.09
CA GLU A 1041 -9.54 -11.66 30.99
C GLU A 1041 -8.41 -12.27 31.84
N THR A 1042 -7.95 -11.56 32.86
CA THR A 1042 -6.70 -11.85 33.58
C THR A 1042 -7.00 -12.49 34.92
N TYR A 1043 -6.21 -13.51 35.28
CA TYR A 1043 -6.22 -14.08 36.62
C TYR A 1043 -5.55 -13.10 37.58
N ILE A 1044 -6.26 -12.68 38.62
CA ILE A 1044 -5.76 -11.80 39.67
C ILE A 1044 -5.79 -12.58 40.98
N ASP A 1045 -4.61 -12.86 41.50
CA ASP A 1045 -4.43 -13.57 42.76
C ASP A 1045 -4.78 -12.68 43.97
N ASP A 1046 -4.88 -13.28 45.17
CA ASP A 1046 -5.41 -12.61 46.37
C ASP A 1046 -4.45 -11.61 47.03
N LEU A 1047 -3.28 -11.36 46.43
CA LEU A 1047 -2.33 -10.33 46.87
C LEU A 1047 -2.82 -8.90 46.60
N VAL A 1048 -3.71 -8.72 45.61
CA VAL A 1048 -4.16 -7.38 45.20
C VAL A 1048 -5.15 -6.84 46.23
N LYS A 1049 -4.86 -5.65 46.75
CA LYS A 1049 -5.72 -4.97 47.72
C LYS A 1049 -7.12 -4.75 47.13
N PRO A 1050 -8.19 -4.81 47.96
CA PRO A 1050 -9.56 -4.58 47.47
C PRO A 1050 -9.75 -3.23 46.77
N ASP A 1051 -9.00 -2.20 47.20
CA ASP A 1051 -8.92 -0.89 46.56
C ASP A 1051 -8.52 -0.96 45.07
N GLY A 1052 -7.71 -1.97 44.71
CA GLY A 1052 -7.23 -2.29 43.37
C GLY A 1052 -6.11 -1.37 42.88
N TRP A 1053 -6.32 -0.06 42.96
CA TRP A 1053 -5.44 0.96 42.37
C TRP A 1053 -4.87 1.89 43.44
N ALA A 1054 -3.61 2.30 43.27
CA ALA A 1054 -2.91 3.17 44.22
C ALA A 1054 -2.85 4.63 43.74
N ILE A 1055 -2.85 5.55 44.69
CA ILE A 1055 -2.65 6.98 44.46
C ILE A 1055 -1.18 7.22 44.11
N TRP A 1056 -0.93 8.07 43.11
CA TRP A 1056 0.42 8.54 42.80
C TRP A 1056 0.85 9.64 43.76
N ASP A 1057 0.20 10.80 43.69
CA ASP A 1057 0.46 11.96 44.54
C ASP A 1057 -0.81 12.83 44.67
N GLY A 1058 -1.38 12.90 45.88
CA GLY A 1058 -2.60 13.66 46.13
C GLY A 1058 -3.74 13.32 45.15
N SER A 1059 -4.32 14.34 44.52
CA SER A 1059 -5.39 14.21 43.51
C SER A 1059 -4.89 14.01 42.08
N TRP A 1060 -3.56 13.92 41.86
CA TRP A 1060 -2.95 13.81 40.53
C TRP A 1060 -3.48 12.62 39.76
N GLY A 1061 -3.94 12.86 38.53
CA GLY A 1061 -4.46 11.84 37.62
C GLY A 1061 -5.78 11.18 38.05
N LEU A 1062 -6.29 11.38 39.27
CA LEU A 1062 -7.46 10.61 39.76
C LEU A 1062 -8.75 10.91 38.98
N SER A 1063 -8.91 12.14 38.49
CA SER A 1063 -10.08 12.54 37.68
C SER A 1063 -9.91 12.28 36.18
N THR A 1064 -8.67 12.19 35.71
CA THR A 1064 -8.30 12.20 34.29
C THR A 1064 -7.71 10.89 33.78
N CYS A 1065 -7.30 9.98 34.67
CA CYS A 1065 -6.84 8.66 34.29
C CYS A 1065 -7.98 7.82 33.68
N PHE A 1066 -7.60 6.73 33.03
CA PHE A 1066 -8.49 5.78 32.40
C PHE A 1066 -8.06 4.38 32.81
N TYR A 1067 -8.59 3.91 33.94
CA TYR A 1067 -8.30 2.58 34.48
C TYR A 1067 -9.53 1.69 34.39
N ALA A 1068 -9.37 0.49 33.85
CA ALA A 1068 -10.48 -0.42 33.62
C ALA A 1068 -10.11 -1.88 33.91
N GLU A 1069 -11.07 -2.60 34.47
CA GLU A 1069 -11.04 -4.04 34.69
C GLU A 1069 -12.20 -4.70 33.94
N PHE A 1070 -11.93 -5.77 33.18
CA PHE A 1070 -12.97 -6.45 32.40
C PHE A 1070 -12.81 -7.97 32.38
N ASN A 1071 -13.83 -8.69 32.86
CA ASN A 1071 -13.85 -10.16 32.85
C ASN A 1071 -12.62 -10.83 33.49
N ASN A 1072 -12.05 -10.19 34.52
CA ASN A 1072 -10.99 -10.78 35.33
C ASN A 1072 -11.55 -11.83 36.28
N TYR A 1073 -10.73 -12.79 36.66
CA TYR A 1073 -11.10 -13.90 37.55
C TYR A 1073 -10.01 -14.15 38.58
N GLY A 1074 -10.28 -15.00 39.56
CA GLY A 1074 -9.39 -15.23 40.69
C GLY A 1074 -9.77 -14.38 41.92
N PRO A 1075 -9.18 -14.68 43.07
CA PRO A 1075 -9.62 -14.11 44.35
C PRO A 1075 -9.38 -12.59 44.48
N GLY A 1076 -8.42 -12.02 43.77
CA GLY A 1076 -8.17 -10.57 43.76
C GLY A 1076 -9.00 -9.78 42.73
N SER A 1077 -9.85 -10.43 41.93
CA SER A 1077 -10.59 -9.79 40.83
C SER A 1077 -11.91 -9.13 41.24
N ASN A 1078 -12.30 -9.19 42.52
CA ASN A 1078 -13.54 -8.60 43.00
C ASN A 1078 -13.45 -7.06 42.96
N THR A 1079 -14.37 -6.43 42.20
CA THR A 1079 -14.37 -4.98 41.98
C THR A 1079 -15.26 -4.18 42.94
N THR A 1080 -16.05 -4.82 43.81
CA THR A 1080 -17.02 -4.14 44.68
C THR A 1080 -16.39 -3.04 45.54
N SER A 1081 -15.22 -3.34 46.12
CA SER A 1081 -14.47 -2.46 47.02
C SER A 1081 -13.40 -1.61 46.33
N ARG A 1082 -13.37 -1.58 44.98
CA ARG A 1082 -12.43 -0.73 44.24
C ARG A 1082 -12.67 0.74 44.56
N VAL A 1083 -11.59 1.51 44.51
CA VAL A 1083 -11.63 2.98 44.59
C VAL A 1083 -12.65 3.56 43.60
N LYS A 1084 -13.29 4.68 43.96
CA LYS A 1084 -14.38 5.31 43.19
C LYS A 1084 -13.95 6.58 42.46
N TRP A 1085 -12.68 6.67 42.06
CA TRP A 1085 -12.20 7.84 41.34
C TRP A 1085 -12.93 8.02 40.00
N PRO A 1086 -13.15 9.25 39.52
CA PRO A 1086 -13.75 9.46 38.20
C PRO A 1086 -12.96 8.81 37.05
N GLY A 1087 -11.66 8.59 37.24
CA GLY A 1087 -10.80 7.90 36.30
C GLY A 1087 -10.96 6.37 36.25
N ILE A 1088 -11.66 5.77 37.22
CA ILE A 1088 -12.04 4.35 37.16
C ILE A 1088 -13.23 4.19 36.22
N LYS A 1089 -13.05 3.38 35.18
CA LYS A 1089 -14.02 3.21 34.09
C LYS A 1089 -14.69 1.85 34.17
N ASN A 1090 -16.01 1.86 34.10
CA ASN A 1090 -16.80 0.63 33.94
C ASN A 1090 -16.82 0.23 32.45
N PHE A 1091 -16.40 -1.00 32.17
CA PHE A 1091 -16.34 -1.52 30.81
C PHE A 1091 -17.55 -2.38 30.47
N SER A 1092 -18.19 -2.05 29.34
CA SER A 1092 -18.96 -3.02 28.58
C SER A 1092 -18.02 -3.84 27.70
N MET A 1093 -18.50 -4.98 27.21
CA MET A 1093 -17.77 -5.78 26.22
C MET A 1093 -17.42 -4.96 24.96
N GLU A 1094 -18.28 -4.03 24.56
CA GLU A 1094 -18.08 -3.16 23.39
C GLU A 1094 -16.90 -2.21 23.60
N ASN A 1095 -16.76 -1.61 24.78
CA ASN A 1095 -15.65 -0.71 25.09
C ASN A 1095 -14.33 -1.47 25.28
N ALA A 1096 -14.40 -2.69 25.80
CA ALA A 1096 -13.21 -3.51 26.04
C ALA A 1096 -12.56 -4.02 24.74
N VAL A 1097 -13.34 -4.18 23.65
CA VAL A 1097 -12.83 -4.69 22.37
C VAL A 1097 -11.79 -3.75 21.76
N ASP A 1098 -11.94 -2.44 21.98
CA ASP A 1098 -11.03 -1.39 21.51
C ASP A 1098 -9.61 -1.52 22.07
N PHE A 1099 -9.44 -2.31 23.15
CA PHE A 1099 -8.15 -2.58 23.79
C PHE A 1099 -7.56 -3.95 23.41
N THR A 1100 -8.21 -4.71 22.51
CA THR A 1100 -7.66 -5.96 21.98
C THR A 1100 -6.64 -5.68 20.86
N PRO A 1101 -5.70 -6.61 20.55
CA PRO A 1101 -4.70 -6.41 19.50
C PRO A 1101 -5.26 -5.96 18.15
N GLY A 1102 -6.44 -6.45 17.75
CA GLY A 1102 -7.07 -6.11 16.48
C GLY A 1102 -7.58 -4.67 16.39
N SER A 1103 -7.72 -3.96 17.52
CA SER A 1103 -8.32 -2.61 17.58
C SER A 1103 -7.42 -1.57 18.24
N PHE A 1104 -6.67 -1.94 19.28
CA PHE A 1104 -5.84 -1.00 20.05
C PHE A 1104 -4.65 -0.46 19.26
N PHE A 1105 -4.00 -1.33 18.48
CA PHE A 1105 -2.95 -0.91 17.57
C PHE A 1105 -3.58 -0.19 16.39
N ILE A 1106 -3.52 1.14 16.39
CA ILE A 1106 -4.04 1.95 15.30
C ILE A 1106 -3.24 1.59 14.02
N GLY A 1107 -3.95 1.15 12.97
CA GLY A 1107 -3.36 0.52 11.77
C GLY A 1107 -3.28 -1.02 11.79
N GLY A 1108 -3.79 -1.67 12.85
CA GLY A 1108 -3.97 -3.12 12.94
C GLY A 1108 -2.78 -3.90 13.50
N ASP A 1109 -2.90 -5.23 13.45
CA ASP A 1109 -2.03 -6.23 14.08
C ASP A 1109 -1.17 -7.04 13.07
N SER A 1110 -1.09 -6.57 11.82
CA SER A 1110 -0.39 -7.23 10.71
C SER A 1110 1.08 -7.49 11.00
N TRP A 1111 1.75 -6.55 11.67
CA TRP A 1111 3.16 -6.64 12.07
C TRP A 1111 3.43 -7.73 13.12
N ILE A 1112 2.43 -8.09 13.95
CA ILE A 1112 2.51 -9.21 14.89
C ILE A 1112 2.33 -10.54 14.14
N ARG A 1113 1.32 -10.64 13.26
CA ARG A 1113 1.11 -11.82 12.39
C ARG A 1113 2.37 -12.16 11.60
N ALA A 1114 3.08 -11.13 11.12
CA ALA A 1114 4.32 -11.31 10.38
C ALA A 1114 5.44 -12.01 11.17
N ARG A 1115 5.38 -12.05 12.51
CA ARG A 1115 6.39 -12.71 13.35
C ARG A 1115 6.07 -14.13 13.73
N ASN A 1116 4.93 -14.67 13.27
CA ASN A 1116 4.49 -16.04 13.57
C ASN A 1116 4.37 -16.34 15.08
N VAL A 1117 4.15 -15.31 15.90
CA VAL A 1117 3.91 -15.45 17.33
C VAL A 1117 2.45 -15.85 17.51
N PRO A 1118 2.12 -16.90 18.28
CA PRO A 1118 0.75 -17.27 18.54
C PRO A 1118 0.08 -16.19 19.41
N TYR A 1119 -0.98 -15.56 18.91
CA TYR A 1119 -1.74 -14.56 19.66
C TYR A 1119 -3.22 -14.56 19.28
N THR A 1120 -4.04 -13.98 20.15
CA THR A 1120 -5.47 -13.78 19.94
C THR A 1120 -5.74 -12.34 19.50
N VAL A 1121 -6.44 -12.15 18.39
CA VAL A 1121 -6.73 -10.81 17.84
C VAL A 1121 -7.75 -10.04 18.70
N GLY A 1122 -8.77 -10.75 19.22
CA GLY A 1122 -9.84 -10.22 20.07
C GLY A 1122 -9.84 -10.84 21.46
N PHE A 1123 -11.02 -11.12 22.02
CA PHE A 1123 -11.20 -11.84 23.30
C PHE A 1123 -10.89 -13.33 23.21
N PHE A 1124 -10.59 -13.97 24.35
CA PHE A 1124 -10.31 -15.40 24.45
C PHE A 1124 -11.61 -16.22 24.57
N LYS A 1125 -11.76 -17.24 23.72
CA LYS A 1125 -13.00 -18.04 23.59
C LYS A 1125 -13.37 -18.88 24.84
N ASN A 1126 -12.46 -19.09 25.79
CA ASN A 1126 -12.61 -20.11 26.84
C ASN A 1126 -13.11 -19.63 28.21
N ASN A 1127 -13.26 -18.32 28.46
CA ASN A 1127 -13.70 -17.84 29.78
C ASN A 1127 -15.23 -17.66 29.92
N VAL A 1128 -16.01 -18.03 28.90
CA VAL A 1128 -17.49 -17.97 28.95
C VAL A 1128 -18.09 -19.26 29.54
N GLN A 1129 -17.35 -20.37 29.61
CA GLN A 1129 -17.87 -21.64 30.14
C GLN A 1129 -17.65 -21.87 31.65
N GLN A 1130 -16.83 -21.06 32.34
CA GLN A 1130 -16.60 -21.21 33.79
C GLN A 1130 -17.64 -20.51 34.69
N LYS A 1131 -18.74 -19.99 34.14
CA LYS A 1131 -19.88 -19.47 34.93
C LYS A 1131 -21.13 -20.36 34.88
N ALA A 1132 -21.01 -21.57 34.34
CA ALA A 1132 -22.07 -22.58 34.35
C ALA A 1132 -21.72 -23.83 35.19
N GLN A 1133 -20.76 -23.71 36.12
CA GLN A 1133 -20.51 -24.68 37.18
C GLN A 1133 -20.34 -23.99 38.52
#